data_AF-A0A497PS54-F1
#
_entry.id   AF-A0A497PS54-F1
#
_cell.length_a   1.000
_cell.length_b   1.000
_cell.length_c   1.000
_cell.angle_alpha   90.00
_cell.angle_beta   90.00
_cell.angle_gamma   90.00
#
_symmetry.space_group_name_H-M   'P 1'
#
loop_
_entity.id
_entity.type
_entity.pdbx_description
1 polymer ?
#
loop_
_entity_poly.entity_id
_entity_poly.type
_entity_poly.pdbx_seq_one_letter_code
_entity_poly.pdbx_strand_id
1 'polypeptide(L)'
;MSESNIERIGTAPVNAQSYIPIERNWTANVILVGYDPSVVNEAILLGSMPGQRVHYTDTVEITYNIHYELTYADASFTAALNDIVLANSMNGTGIGTFLNESELSLQRDDPNTPRQIFFPRDGMSIDGYAVEDWLMANPYVTPPGLGYNFYLLNLSSYDTPDHSLEHWFDYHPMDPDTGETQDWFRLEFDHDLNPPVMMEYPGFGGRGNVYALDPSADQWYLRWARIWWRDYIGTEYEHWTKDLDQKASEVDLSTPAGVDSLTTYLHDYMYDIMAYLLFPFQHQPAKYVSTAELKVNVICMDVAAGVSVDSLRWVTDAARQKAHLEELYPFIEWNVEVNFLDIDQEPLWNYTFWQYAEVIDNITHVDGGGMFTYIYDNIRPYQIPHGSDIISIFGVVFIKADMLMHYAGNTYTGLGYNGPDGGQTVIWKSLERYYRSDGVTPKEGISSVQLHESMHSVGFGHTWLHEHYAGDFGYGPMGYFAFHNGTSSFDKDWVQGTYLDQMEAQQWNLFLDRQATLGEDEREAVYTAQANAILNFERARDLYNQMRWLECYDALSRAAAWSDRMMYALVDDVPPVIEDWGTVTSTVPSEITYWAKVEDDNSGLENVTLHVLVDNQTEQIYSLSYSGENWSVVLAVPDFDDNVTMWIVARDWGMNQAIGGVVVVVPVEESTSPTTDFLLYASILTAFAAATVVILLVVRRRNA
;
A
#
# COMPACT_ATOMS: atom_id res chain seq x y z
N MET A 1 -24.18 4.81 16.35
CA MET A 1 -23.95 3.87 17.46
C MET A 1 -23.86 4.69 18.74
N SER A 2 -24.82 4.57 19.66
CA SER A 2 -24.63 5.09 21.02
C SER A 2 -23.64 4.18 21.76
N GLU A 3 -22.72 4.80 22.50
CA GLU A 3 -21.81 4.20 23.48
C GLU A 3 -22.28 2.84 24.03
N SER A 4 -21.66 1.76 23.55
CA SER A 4 -21.56 0.50 24.32
C SER A 4 -20.52 -0.50 23.82
N ASN A 5 -19.62 -0.13 22.90
CA ASN A 5 -18.50 -1.02 22.50
C ASN A 5 -17.10 -0.52 22.89
N ILE A 6 -16.98 0.63 23.55
CA ILE A 6 -15.75 1.03 24.25
C ILE A 6 -15.90 0.61 25.71
N GLU A 7 -15.90 -0.70 25.95
CA GLU A 7 -15.51 -1.36 27.21
C GLU A 7 -15.71 -2.89 27.03
N ARG A 8 -14.89 -3.47 26.17
CA ARG A 8 -14.44 -4.85 26.36
C ARG A 8 -12.93 -4.89 26.25
N ILE A 9 -12.28 -4.40 27.31
CA ILE A 9 -11.14 -5.17 27.84
C ILE A 9 -11.75 -6.49 28.31
N GLY A 10 -11.90 -7.42 27.37
CA GLY A 10 -12.18 -8.79 27.69
C GLY A 10 -11.00 -9.27 28.51
N THR A 11 -11.18 -9.45 29.82
CA THR A 11 -10.43 -10.47 30.54
C THR A 11 -10.72 -11.79 29.82
N ALA A 12 -9.89 -12.10 28.81
CA ALA A 12 -9.94 -13.37 28.14
C ALA A 12 -9.75 -14.47 29.19
N PRO A 13 -10.48 -15.59 29.08
CA PRO A 13 -10.22 -16.74 29.92
C PRO A 13 -8.75 -17.15 29.75
N VAL A 14 -8.08 -17.38 30.88
CA VAL A 14 -6.69 -17.82 30.97
C VAL A 14 -6.53 -19.18 30.29
N ASN A 15 -6.40 -19.18 28.98
CA ASN A 15 -5.50 -20.06 28.24
C ASN A 15 -4.43 -19.11 27.72
N ALA A 16 -3.24 -19.13 28.34
CA ALA A 16 -2.13 -18.29 27.90
C ALA A 16 -1.69 -18.72 26.50
N GLN A 17 -2.27 -18.08 25.48
CA GLN A 17 -1.76 -18.13 24.12
C GLN A 17 -0.38 -17.46 24.16
N SER A 18 0.66 -18.22 23.86
CA SER A 18 2.02 -17.69 23.77
C SER A 18 2.14 -17.00 22.41
N TYR A 19 2.09 -15.67 22.39
CA TYR A 19 2.37 -14.89 21.19
C TYR A 19 3.87 -14.95 20.86
N ILE A 20 4.21 -14.86 19.57
CA ILE A 20 5.58 -14.63 19.12
C ILE A 20 5.84 -13.12 19.21
N PRO A 21 6.75 -12.64 20.06
CA PRO A 21 7.00 -11.21 20.20
C PRO A 21 7.88 -10.68 19.06
N ILE A 22 7.56 -9.48 18.57
CA ILE A 22 8.44 -8.68 17.72
C ILE A 22 8.42 -7.23 18.17
N GLU A 23 9.60 -6.61 18.23
CA GLU A 23 9.75 -5.25 18.74
C GLU A 23 10.46 -4.37 17.71
N ARG A 24 9.96 -3.14 17.54
CA ARG A 24 10.55 -2.11 16.68
C ARG A 24 10.77 -0.82 17.47
N ASN A 25 11.86 -0.13 17.16
CA ASN A 25 12.17 1.17 17.74
C ASN A 25 11.98 2.25 16.68
N TRP A 26 10.93 3.03 16.83
CA TRP A 26 10.55 4.13 15.95
C TRP A 26 11.06 5.45 16.52
N THR A 27 11.45 6.38 15.64
CA THR A 27 11.84 7.74 16.03
C THR A 27 10.88 8.76 15.42
N ALA A 28 10.41 9.70 16.23
CA ALA A 28 9.69 10.89 15.80
C ALA A 28 10.56 12.11 16.09
N ASN A 29 11.10 12.72 15.04
CA ASN A 29 11.77 14.00 15.17
C ASN A 29 10.71 15.10 15.29
N VAL A 30 10.76 15.90 16.35
CA VAL A 30 9.89 17.05 16.59
C VAL A 30 10.71 18.32 16.37
N ILE A 31 10.51 18.96 15.22
CA ILE A 31 11.27 20.14 14.79
C ILE A 31 10.43 21.40 15.00
N LEU A 32 10.85 22.27 15.93
CA LEU A 32 10.20 23.55 16.18
C LEU A 32 10.79 24.63 15.27
N VAL A 33 9.97 25.23 14.42
CA VAL A 33 10.38 26.26 13.46
C VAL A 33 9.75 27.60 13.81
N GLY A 34 10.55 28.64 14.01
CA GLY A 34 10.03 29.98 14.38
C GLY A 34 9.69 30.15 15.87
N TYR A 35 10.14 29.24 16.73
CA TYR A 35 9.96 29.34 18.19
C TYR A 35 11.24 29.82 18.89
N ASP A 36 11.08 30.68 19.90
CA ASP A 36 12.14 30.96 20.87
C ASP A 36 12.17 29.82 21.91
N PRO A 37 13.31 29.12 22.11
CA PRO A 37 13.40 28.04 23.11
C PRO A 37 13.03 28.46 24.53
N SER A 38 13.10 29.75 24.86
CA SER A 38 12.74 30.26 26.19
C SER A 38 11.23 30.33 26.45
N VAL A 39 10.38 30.22 25.42
CA VAL A 39 8.92 30.27 25.55
C VAL A 39 8.24 28.92 25.41
N VAL A 40 9.01 27.82 25.38
CA VAL A 40 8.50 26.45 25.28
C VAL A 40 9.05 25.61 26.41
N ASN A 41 8.18 24.97 27.20
CA ASN A 41 8.58 24.02 28.21
C ASN A 41 8.66 22.60 27.62
N GLU A 42 9.85 22.17 27.18
CA GLU A 42 10.06 20.88 26.50
C GLU A 42 9.49 19.67 27.26
N ALA A 43 9.52 19.68 28.60
CA ALA A 43 9.01 18.60 29.43
C ALA A 43 7.47 18.51 29.41
N ILE A 44 6.78 19.65 29.22
CA ILE A 44 5.32 19.67 29.02
C ILE A 44 5.01 19.30 27.58
N LEU A 45 5.76 19.84 26.61
CA LEU A 45 5.50 19.61 25.19
C LEU A 45 5.56 18.12 24.81
N LEU A 46 6.55 17.40 25.32
CA LEU A 46 6.69 15.95 25.11
C LEU A 46 6.05 15.11 26.22
N GLY A 47 5.54 15.75 27.28
CA GLY A 47 4.90 15.07 28.39
C GLY A 47 3.69 14.28 27.89
N SER A 48 3.47 13.06 28.38
CA SER A 48 2.31 12.22 28.02
C SER A 48 2.19 11.81 26.54
N MET A 49 3.14 12.17 25.67
CA MET A 49 3.22 11.62 24.32
C MET A 49 3.36 10.09 24.37
N PRO A 50 2.76 9.34 23.42
CA PRO A 50 2.77 7.89 23.48
C PRO A 50 4.19 7.35 23.31
N GLY A 51 4.74 6.71 24.35
CA GLY A 51 6.07 6.11 24.31
C GLY A 51 6.09 4.67 23.78
N GLN A 52 4.92 4.03 23.66
CA GLN A 52 4.79 2.67 23.15
C GLN A 52 3.40 2.43 22.56
N ARG A 53 3.34 1.56 21.55
CA ARG A 53 2.12 0.94 21.01
C ARG A 53 2.29 -0.57 20.96
N VAL A 54 1.26 -1.31 21.36
CA VAL A 54 1.26 -2.78 21.37
C VAL A 54 0.04 -3.26 20.62
N HIS A 55 0.25 -4.15 19.66
CA HIS A 55 -0.80 -4.73 18.83
C HIS A 55 -0.73 -6.24 18.85
N TYR A 56 -1.90 -6.85 18.74
CA TYR A 56 -2.07 -8.29 18.79
C TYR A 56 -2.69 -8.77 17.50
N THR A 57 -2.13 -9.86 16.98
CA THR A 57 -2.69 -10.67 15.90
C THR A 57 -3.08 -12.04 16.46
N ASP A 58 -3.46 -12.99 15.60
CA ASP A 58 -3.76 -14.34 16.05
C ASP A 58 -2.55 -15.06 16.67
N THR A 59 -1.32 -14.70 16.28
CA THR A 59 -0.10 -15.43 16.70
C THR A 59 1.07 -14.55 17.13
N VAL A 60 1.05 -13.25 16.80
CA VAL A 60 2.17 -12.32 16.98
C VAL A 60 1.75 -11.16 17.88
N GLU A 61 2.63 -10.78 18.81
CA GLU A 61 2.57 -9.53 19.58
C GLU A 61 3.59 -8.56 18.97
N ILE A 62 3.10 -7.43 18.45
CA ILE A 62 3.91 -6.39 17.80
C ILE A 62 4.02 -5.21 18.76
N THR A 63 5.25 -4.84 19.13
CA THR A 63 5.50 -3.70 20.02
C THR A 63 6.33 -2.63 19.30
N TYR A 64 5.76 -1.43 19.18
CA TYR A 64 6.46 -0.25 18.68
C TYR A 64 6.85 0.64 19.85
N ASN A 65 8.15 0.74 20.12
CA ASN A 65 8.71 1.68 21.09
C ASN A 65 8.99 3.00 20.37
N ILE A 66 8.47 4.11 20.89
CA ILE A 66 8.50 5.41 20.22
C ILE A 66 9.46 6.33 20.98
N HIS A 67 10.48 6.81 20.26
CA HIS A 67 11.44 7.79 20.76
C HIS A 67 11.18 9.16 20.13
N TYR A 68 11.09 10.20 20.94
CA TYR A 68 10.92 11.58 20.47
C TYR A 68 12.25 12.34 20.56
N GLU A 69 12.66 12.95 19.44
CA GLU A 69 13.84 13.81 19.37
C GLU A 69 13.42 15.25 19.09
N LEU A 70 13.52 16.12 20.09
CA LEU A 70 13.15 17.53 19.97
C LEU A 70 14.32 18.37 19.46
N THR A 71 14.11 19.22 18.46
CA THR A 71 15.12 20.18 17.99
C THR A 71 14.47 21.49 17.54
N TYR A 72 15.15 22.61 17.77
CA TYR A 72 14.77 23.92 17.24
C TYR A 72 15.50 24.20 15.92
N ALA A 73 14.75 24.60 14.89
CA ALA A 73 15.30 25.01 13.62
C ALA A 73 16.11 26.31 13.76
N ASP A 74 17.24 26.39 13.06
CA ASP A 74 18.03 27.60 13.05
C ASP A 74 17.41 28.69 12.14
N ALA A 75 17.86 29.94 12.34
CA ALA A 75 17.34 31.08 11.60
C ALA A 75 17.55 30.98 10.07
N SER A 76 18.56 30.23 9.61
CA SER A 76 18.80 30.05 8.18
C SER A 76 17.77 29.09 7.56
N PHE A 77 17.41 28.03 8.28
CA PHE A 77 16.34 27.13 7.88
C PHE A 77 14.99 27.84 7.89
N THR A 78 14.66 28.57 8.97
CA THR A 78 13.42 29.34 9.05
C THR A 78 13.31 30.38 7.93
N ALA A 79 14.40 31.09 7.60
CA ALA A 79 14.41 32.03 6.48
C ALA A 79 14.18 31.33 5.13
N ALA A 80 14.83 30.17 4.90
CA ALA A 80 14.65 29.42 3.67
C ALA A 80 13.23 28.86 3.52
N LEU A 81 12.62 28.39 4.62
CA LEU A 81 11.21 27.95 4.63
C LEU A 81 10.29 29.13 4.31
N ASN A 82 10.52 30.30 4.91
CA ASN A 82 9.73 31.50 4.61
C ASN A 82 9.84 31.93 3.15
N ASP A 83 11.03 31.84 2.54
CA ASP A 83 11.21 32.12 1.11
C ASP A 83 10.35 31.18 0.24
N ILE A 84 10.27 29.90 0.60
CA ILE A 84 9.43 28.91 -0.11
C ILE A 84 7.94 29.15 0.10
N VAL A 85 7.53 29.43 1.34
CA VAL A 85 6.14 29.77 1.67
C VAL A 85 5.69 31.00 0.86
N LEU A 86 6.46 32.08 0.89
CA LEU A 86 6.12 33.32 0.17
C LEU A 86 6.16 33.17 -1.35
N ALA A 87 7.05 32.32 -1.88
CA ALA A 87 7.10 32.04 -3.32
C ALA A 87 5.90 31.22 -3.82
N ASN A 88 5.24 30.47 -2.93
CA ASN A 88 4.13 29.57 -3.24
C ASN A 88 2.86 29.95 -2.49
N SER A 89 2.68 31.25 -2.18
CA SER A 89 1.45 31.76 -1.57
C SER A 89 0.71 32.73 -2.47
N MET A 90 -0.60 32.76 -2.29
CA MET A 90 -1.50 33.74 -2.90
C MET A 90 -2.13 34.59 -1.81
N ASN A 91 -1.94 35.91 -1.90
CA ASN A 91 -2.62 36.89 -1.05
C ASN A 91 -3.81 37.45 -1.81
N GLY A 92 -4.96 37.58 -1.15
CA GLY A 92 -6.14 38.07 -1.85
C GLY A 92 -7.38 38.27 -0.99
N THR A 93 -8.39 38.85 -1.63
CA THR A 93 -9.72 39.02 -1.04
C THR A 93 -10.63 37.84 -1.40
N GLY A 94 -11.35 37.30 -0.43
CA GLY A 94 -12.27 36.18 -0.64
C GLY A 94 -11.60 34.90 -1.14
N ILE A 95 -10.32 34.68 -0.81
CA ILE A 95 -9.57 33.48 -1.21
C ILE A 95 -9.68 32.35 -0.17
N GLY A 96 -10.25 32.63 1.01
CA GLY A 96 -10.52 31.66 2.06
C GLY A 96 -11.99 31.60 2.43
N THR A 97 -12.32 30.79 3.43
CA THR A 97 -13.66 30.58 3.97
C THR A 97 -13.70 30.70 5.50
N PHE A 98 -14.54 31.63 5.97
CA PHE A 98 -14.90 31.78 7.37
C PHE A 98 -16.18 30.99 7.72
N LEU A 99 -16.17 30.32 8.88
CA LEU A 99 -17.33 29.63 9.44
C LEU A 99 -18.14 30.51 10.40
N ASN A 100 -19.41 30.70 10.10
CA ASN A 100 -20.38 31.32 11.00
C ASN A 100 -20.93 30.28 11.99
N GLU A 101 -20.31 30.21 13.17
CA GLU A 101 -20.68 29.30 14.25
C GLU A 101 -22.15 29.43 14.72
N SER A 102 -22.72 30.64 14.64
CA SER A 102 -24.11 30.88 15.04
C SER A 102 -25.10 30.24 14.06
N GLU A 103 -24.88 30.44 12.76
CA GLU A 103 -25.70 29.78 11.73
C GLU A 103 -25.50 28.26 11.73
N LEU A 104 -24.28 27.77 11.98
CA LEU A 104 -24.01 26.34 12.13
C LEU A 104 -24.78 25.74 13.31
N SER A 105 -24.78 26.42 14.45
CA SER A 105 -25.53 25.98 15.63
C SER A 105 -27.04 25.89 15.33
N LEU A 106 -27.58 26.89 14.62
CA LEU A 106 -28.98 26.88 14.21
C LEU A 106 -29.28 25.82 13.15
N GLN A 107 -28.35 25.52 12.24
CA GLN A 107 -28.52 24.48 11.22
C GLN A 107 -28.54 23.10 11.87
N ARG A 108 -27.69 22.85 12.86
CA ARG A 108 -27.70 21.61 13.61
C ARG A 108 -28.95 21.47 14.48
N ASP A 109 -29.41 22.59 15.02
CA ASP A 109 -30.75 22.83 15.62
C ASP A 109 -31.91 22.24 14.80
N ASP A 110 -31.84 22.46 13.48
CA ASP A 110 -32.86 22.16 12.50
C ASP A 110 -32.21 21.71 11.18
N PRO A 111 -31.74 20.45 11.09
CA PRO A 111 -30.93 19.96 9.97
C PRO A 111 -31.64 20.06 8.61
N ASN A 112 -32.97 20.11 8.62
CA ASN A 112 -33.80 20.18 7.42
C ASN A 112 -33.91 21.60 6.84
N THR A 113 -33.37 22.62 7.50
CA THR A 113 -33.36 23.99 7.02
C THR A 113 -31.93 24.39 6.62
N PRO A 114 -31.60 24.37 5.30
CA PRO A 114 -30.33 24.87 4.78
C PRO A 114 -30.00 26.28 5.28
N ARG A 115 -28.73 26.52 5.63
CA ARG A 115 -28.23 27.82 6.12
C ARG A 115 -26.89 28.15 5.51
N GLN A 116 -26.69 29.44 5.22
CA GLN A 116 -25.36 29.93 4.85
C GLN A 116 -24.48 29.96 6.11
N ILE A 117 -23.63 28.95 6.25
CA ILE A 117 -22.67 28.83 7.36
C ILE A 117 -21.27 29.26 6.93
N PHE A 118 -20.98 29.30 5.64
CA PHE A 118 -19.69 29.68 5.10
C PHE A 118 -19.75 31.07 4.42
N PHE A 119 -18.72 31.87 4.67
CA PHE A 119 -18.55 33.22 4.11
C PHE A 119 -17.13 33.39 3.59
N PRO A 120 -16.92 34.12 2.48
CA PRO A 120 -15.56 34.40 2.01
C PRO A 120 -14.77 35.21 3.04
N ARG A 121 -13.47 34.94 3.16
CA ARG A 121 -12.52 35.74 3.96
C ARG A 121 -11.30 36.15 3.14
N ASP A 122 -10.63 37.20 3.63
CA ASP A 122 -9.38 37.69 3.08
C ASP A 122 -8.19 37.05 3.83
N GLY A 123 -7.05 36.88 3.16
CA GLY A 123 -5.88 36.26 3.79
C GLY A 123 -4.79 35.83 2.81
N MET A 124 -4.01 34.83 3.23
CA MET A 124 -2.92 34.21 2.47
C MET A 124 -3.10 32.69 2.41
N SER A 125 -3.39 32.16 1.22
CA SER A 125 -3.39 30.71 0.96
C SER A 125 -1.98 30.27 0.55
N ILE A 126 -1.43 29.27 1.23
CA ILE A 126 -0.08 28.70 1.00
C ILE A 126 -0.22 27.32 0.35
N ASP A 127 0.44 27.07 -0.77
CA ASP A 127 0.47 25.74 -1.39
C ASP A 127 1.23 24.73 -0.50
N GLY A 128 0.48 23.88 0.21
CA GLY A 128 1.02 22.88 1.12
C GLY A 128 1.79 21.76 0.40
N TYR A 129 1.46 21.44 -0.86
CA TYR A 129 2.24 20.47 -1.64
C TYR A 129 3.65 20.99 -1.93
N ALA A 130 3.76 22.25 -2.32
CA ALA A 130 5.06 22.87 -2.58
C ALA A 130 5.94 22.93 -1.32
N VAL A 131 5.34 23.23 -0.16
CA VAL A 131 6.07 23.30 1.11
C VAL A 131 6.50 21.90 1.58
N GLU A 132 5.63 20.90 1.52
CA GLU A 132 5.98 19.52 1.89
C GLU A 132 7.06 18.95 0.97
N ASP A 133 6.98 19.17 -0.35
CA ASP A 133 8.01 18.74 -1.30
C ASP A 133 9.38 19.33 -0.93
N TRP A 134 9.39 20.60 -0.52
CA TRP A 134 10.60 21.26 -0.07
C TRP A 134 11.13 20.68 1.25
N LEU A 135 10.25 20.42 2.23
CA LEU A 135 10.63 19.81 3.52
C LEU A 135 11.18 18.39 3.36
N MET A 136 10.65 17.60 2.42
CA MET A 136 11.17 16.29 2.06
C MET A 136 12.55 16.37 1.40
N ALA A 137 12.76 17.35 0.51
CA ALA A 137 14.03 17.54 -0.19
C ALA A 137 15.11 18.21 0.68
N ASN A 138 14.71 19.00 1.68
CA ASN A 138 15.58 19.79 2.54
C ASN A 138 15.21 19.58 4.00
N PRO A 139 15.33 18.36 4.54
CA PRO A 139 14.94 18.11 5.92
C PRO A 139 15.95 18.79 6.87
N TYR A 140 15.45 19.43 7.94
CA TYR A 140 16.32 20.13 8.89
C TYR A 140 17.26 19.16 9.64
N VAL A 141 16.71 18.00 9.99
CA VAL A 141 17.45 16.87 10.56
C VAL A 141 17.37 15.69 9.59
N THR A 142 18.40 14.83 9.60
CA THR A 142 18.37 13.59 8.82
C THR A 142 17.11 12.79 9.18
N PRO A 143 16.24 12.45 8.20
CA PRO A 143 15.07 11.63 8.48
C PRO A 143 15.48 10.32 9.15
N PRO A 144 14.71 9.83 10.13
CA PRO A 144 15.03 8.57 10.79
C PRO A 144 14.87 7.42 9.79
N GLY A 145 15.63 6.33 9.98
CA GLY A 145 15.45 5.14 9.15
C GLY A 145 14.05 4.52 9.30
N LEU A 146 13.52 4.55 10.53
CA LEU A 146 12.18 4.08 10.86
C LEU A 146 11.47 5.17 11.69
N GLY A 147 10.52 5.87 11.05
CA GLY A 147 9.68 6.89 11.68
C GLY A 147 9.58 8.18 10.89
N TYR A 148 9.32 9.29 11.59
CA TYR A 148 8.74 10.48 10.97
C TYR A 148 9.48 11.76 11.37
N ASN A 149 9.46 12.75 10.46
CA ASN A 149 9.79 14.14 10.79
C ASN A 149 8.49 14.93 10.96
N PHE A 150 8.25 15.42 12.17
CA PHE A 150 7.14 16.31 12.48
C PHE A 150 7.64 17.74 12.68
N TYR A 151 7.13 18.69 11.90
CA TYR A 151 7.46 20.09 12.00
C TYR A 151 6.33 20.84 12.71
N LEU A 152 6.65 21.48 13.84
CA LEU A 152 5.78 22.44 14.50
C LEU A 152 6.20 23.84 14.07
N LEU A 153 5.38 24.48 13.25
CA LEU A 153 5.65 25.77 12.63
C LEU A 153 5.03 26.90 13.45
N ASN A 154 5.65 28.07 13.39
CA ASN A 154 5.07 29.31 13.88
C ASN A 154 5.24 30.37 12.78
N LEU A 155 4.18 30.58 12.01
CA LEU A 155 4.13 31.55 10.93
C LEU A 155 3.22 32.76 11.23
N SER A 156 2.87 32.97 12.51
CA SER A 156 2.07 34.10 13.03
C SER A 156 2.50 35.49 12.53
N SER A 157 3.71 35.64 11.99
CA SER A 157 4.13 36.88 11.32
C SER A 157 3.37 37.20 10.02
N TYR A 158 2.63 36.25 9.45
CA TYR A 158 1.80 36.45 8.27
C TYR A 158 0.40 36.96 8.62
N ASP A 159 0.00 36.84 9.88
CA ASP A 159 -1.31 37.28 10.36
C ASP A 159 -1.29 38.74 10.79
N THR A 160 -2.49 39.33 10.82
CA THR A 160 -2.67 40.69 11.32
C THR A 160 -3.09 40.65 12.79
N PRO A 161 -2.63 41.59 13.64
CA PRO A 161 -2.99 41.57 15.08
C PRO A 161 -4.48 41.70 15.39
N ASP A 162 -5.31 42.07 14.41
CA ASP A 162 -6.76 42.15 14.54
C ASP A 162 -7.49 40.99 13.83
N HIS A 163 -6.77 39.98 13.37
CA HIS A 163 -7.28 38.78 12.71
C HIS A 163 -8.12 39.08 11.44
N SER A 164 -7.87 40.25 10.83
CA SER A 164 -8.55 40.67 9.60
C SER A 164 -7.97 40.00 8.35
N LEU A 165 -6.72 39.57 8.42
CA LEU A 165 -6.01 38.72 7.47
C LEU A 165 -5.35 37.59 8.25
N GLU A 166 -5.61 36.36 7.82
CA GLU A 166 -4.98 35.13 8.31
C GLU A 166 -4.25 34.40 7.18
N HIS A 167 -3.38 33.47 7.54
CA HIS A 167 -2.83 32.47 6.64
C HIS A 167 -3.39 31.07 6.90
N TRP A 168 -3.30 30.21 5.89
CA TRP A 168 -3.60 28.78 5.97
C TRP A 168 -2.88 28.03 4.85
N PHE A 169 -2.86 26.70 4.94
CA PHE A 169 -2.40 25.85 3.85
C PHE A 169 -3.57 25.40 2.98
N ASP A 170 -3.32 25.32 1.68
CA ASP A 170 -4.17 24.68 0.69
C ASP A 170 -3.45 23.44 0.15
N TYR A 171 -4.13 22.30 0.24
CA TYR A 171 -3.60 21.00 -0.15
C TYR A 171 -4.37 20.41 -1.34
N HIS A 172 -5.14 21.25 -2.04
CA HIS A 172 -5.82 21.00 -3.31
C HIS A 172 -6.49 19.62 -3.42
N PRO A 173 -7.40 19.23 -2.50
CA PRO A 173 -8.15 17.98 -2.61
C PRO A 173 -8.92 17.92 -3.94
N MET A 174 -8.88 16.76 -4.60
CA MET A 174 -9.53 16.52 -5.90
C MET A 174 -10.40 15.26 -5.80
N ASP A 175 -11.60 15.32 -6.37
CA ASP A 175 -12.43 14.13 -6.54
C ASP A 175 -11.78 13.21 -7.59
N PRO A 176 -11.63 11.90 -7.31
CA PRO A 176 -10.84 11.02 -8.15
C PRO A 176 -11.64 10.50 -9.35
N ASP A 177 -12.96 10.63 -9.32
CA ASP A 177 -13.90 10.14 -10.32
C ASP A 177 -14.15 11.21 -11.40
N THR A 178 -14.23 12.49 -11.02
CA THR A 178 -14.46 13.63 -11.91
C THR A 178 -13.19 14.42 -12.25
N GLY A 179 -12.20 14.41 -11.35
CA GLY A 179 -11.04 15.29 -11.44
C GLY A 179 -11.36 16.76 -11.17
N GLU A 180 -12.50 17.06 -10.52
CA GLU A 180 -12.81 18.41 -10.06
C GLU A 180 -12.16 18.70 -8.70
N THR A 181 -11.76 19.96 -8.50
CA THR A 181 -11.25 20.46 -7.22
C THR A 181 -12.38 20.45 -6.20
N GLN A 182 -12.10 19.92 -5.02
CA GLN A 182 -13.04 19.90 -3.91
C GLN A 182 -13.22 21.29 -3.31
N ASP A 183 -14.26 21.97 -3.81
CA ASP A 183 -14.73 23.28 -3.34
C ASP A 183 -16.10 23.18 -2.65
N TRP A 184 -16.42 22.01 -2.10
CA TRP A 184 -17.62 21.72 -1.33
C TRP A 184 -17.24 20.99 -0.04
N PHE A 185 -17.96 21.28 1.04
CA PHE A 185 -17.86 20.53 2.28
C PHE A 185 -19.10 19.67 2.47
N ARG A 186 -18.89 18.43 2.93
CA ARG A 186 -19.91 17.40 3.08
C ARG A 186 -20.86 17.75 4.23
N LEU A 187 -21.82 18.62 3.94
CA LEU A 187 -23.10 18.63 4.63
C LEU A 187 -24.00 17.66 3.89
N GLU A 188 -24.77 16.86 4.60
CA GLU A 188 -25.68 15.88 3.98
C GLU A 188 -26.79 16.53 3.15
N PHE A 189 -26.85 17.85 3.26
CA PHE A 189 -27.68 18.80 2.56
C PHE A 189 -26.82 19.83 1.83
N ASP A 190 -25.71 19.42 1.20
CA ASP A 190 -24.90 20.31 0.36
C ASP A 190 -25.83 21.18 -0.53
N HIS A 191 -25.67 22.49 -0.41
CA HIS A 191 -26.65 23.44 -0.92
C HIS A 191 -25.98 24.73 -1.39
N ASP A 192 -26.61 25.35 -2.39
CA ASP A 192 -26.11 26.55 -3.05
C ASP A 192 -25.97 27.80 -2.16
N LEU A 193 -26.51 27.80 -0.93
CA LEU A 193 -26.32 28.94 -0.01
C LEU A 193 -24.89 29.07 0.52
N ASN A 194 -24.09 28.00 0.51
CA ASN A 194 -22.69 28.10 0.88
C ASN A 194 -21.89 28.39 -0.42
N PRO A 195 -21.11 29.47 -0.48
CA PRO A 195 -20.19 29.67 -1.60
C PRO A 195 -19.19 28.49 -1.66
N PRO A 196 -18.43 28.36 -2.76
CA PRO A 196 -17.33 27.40 -2.83
C PRO A 196 -16.52 27.45 -1.53
N VAL A 197 -16.42 26.30 -0.87
CA VAL A 197 -15.77 26.14 0.43
C VAL A 197 -14.29 25.90 0.18
N MET A 198 -13.47 26.82 0.66
CA MET A 198 -12.02 26.67 0.66
C MET A 198 -11.62 25.90 1.92
N MET A 199 -10.94 24.77 1.71
CA MET A 199 -10.45 23.94 2.81
C MET A 199 -9.19 24.58 3.38
N GLU A 200 -9.32 25.18 4.56
CA GLU A 200 -8.22 25.84 5.27
C GLU A 200 -7.55 24.84 6.20
N TYR A 201 -6.33 24.43 5.84
CA TYR A 201 -5.56 23.44 6.60
C TYR A 201 -4.58 24.15 7.53
N PRO A 202 -4.55 23.79 8.84
CA PRO A 202 -3.53 24.25 9.77
C PRO A 202 -2.28 23.36 9.71
N GLY A 203 -2.35 22.21 9.06
CA GLY A 203 -1.26 21.26 8.90
C GLY A 203 -1.44 20.43 7.65
N PHE A 204 -0.37 19.79 7.21
CA PHE A 204 -0.34 19.00 5.99
C PHE A 204 0.79 17.97 6.06
N GLY A 205 0.66 16.91 5.29
CA GLY A 205 1.68 15.87 5.20
C GLY A 205 1.09 14.50 4.87
N GLY A 206 1.97 13.51 4.71
CA GLY A 206 1.58 12.15 4.40
C GLY A 206 1.75 11.75 2.93
N ARG A 207 2.31 12.63 2.06
CA ARG A 207 2.87 12.15 0.77
C ARG A 207 4.26 11.55 0.96
N GLY A 208 4.94 11.93 2.04
CA GLY A 208 6.09 11.22 2.59
C GLY A 208 6.03 11.18 4.12
N ASN A 209 7.08 10.66 4.76
CA ASN A 209 7.16 10.50 6.22
C ASN A 209 7.50 11.82 6.94
N VAL A 210 6.79 12.86 6.53
CA VAL A 210 6.85 14.23 7.01
C VAL A 210 5.43 14.71 7.26
N TYR A 211 5.24 15.39 8.40
CA TYR A 211 4.03 16.15 8.68
C TYR A 211 4.40 17.52 9.23
N ALA A 212 3.71 18.56 8.82
CA ALA A 212 3.84 19.90 9.34
C ALA A 212 2.52 20.35 9.97
N LEU A 213 2.60 20.92 11.17
CA LEU A 213 1.49 21.57 11.86
C LEU A 213 1.90 23.01 12.15
N ASP A 214 1.06 23.96 11.76
CA ASP A 214 1.19 25.36 12.12
C ASP A 214 0.00 25.77 13.01
N PRO A 215 0.21 25.88 14.34
CA PRO A 215 -0.84 26.32 15.23
C PRO A 215 -1.27 27.78 15.03
N SER A 216 -0.52 28.61 14.28
CA SER A 216 -0.95 29.97 13.91
C SER A 216 -1.84 30.01 12.66
N ALA A 217 -1.87 28.96 11.84
CA ALA A 217 -2.71 28.94 10.66
C ALA A 217 -4.20 28.85 11.04
N ASP A 218 -5.06 29.59 10.33
CA ASP A 218 -6.50 29.45 10.51
C ASP A 218 -6.98 28.07 10.05
N GLN A 219 -7.95 27.56 10.80
CA GLN A 219 -8.72 26.39 10.42
C GLN A 219 -10.16 26.56 10.93
N TRP A 220 -11.14 26.33 10.07
CA TRP A 220 -12.54 26.33 10.48
C TRP A 220 -13.08 24.94 10.85
N TYR A 221 -12.38 23.86 10.47
CA TYR A 221 -12.86 22.49 10.62
C TYR A 221 -13.05 22.06 12.08
N LEU A 222 -12.09 22.35 12.96
CA LEU A 222 -12.21 21.99 14.37
C LEU A 222 -13.33 22.78 15.06
N ARG A 223 -13.58 24.03 14.64
CA ARG A 223 -14.76 24.82 15.07
C ARG A 223 -16.05 24.17 14.61
N TRP A 224 -16.08 23.71 13.36
CA TRP A 224 -17.23 22.98 12.80
C TRP A 224 -17.49 21.68 13.57
N ALA A 225 -16.47 20.85 13.74
CA ALA A 225 -16.51 19.57 14.46
C ALA A 225 -16.99 19.76 15.90
N ARG A 226 -16.46 20.78 16.59
CA ARG A 226 -16.86 21.16 17.95
C ARG A 226 -18.37 21.42 18.06
N ILE A 227 -18.95 22.14 17.10
CA ILE A 227 -20.37 22.51 17.13
C ILE A 227 -21.26 21.38 16.65
N TRP A 228 -20.86 20.70 15.57
CA TRP A 228 -21.64 19.63 14.96
C TRP A 228 -21.74 18.42 15.89
N TRP A 229 -20.64 18.05 16.54
CA TRP A 229 -20.57 16.90 17.46
C TRP A 229 -20.66 17.28 18.95
N ARG A 230 -21.15 18.50 19.29
CA ARG A 230 -21.16 19.04 20.67
C ARG A 230 -21.80 18.12 21.71
N ASP A 231 -22.77 17.29 21.31
CA ASP A 231 -23.52 16.43 22.24
C ASP A 231 -22.66 15.28 22.78
N TYR A 232 -21.51 15.02 22.15
CA TYR A 232 -20.57 14.00 22.57
C TYR A 232 -19.36 14.58 23.31
N ILE A 233 -19.07 15.89 23.18
CA ILE A 233 -17.84 16.53 23.69
C ILE A 233 -17.87 16.68 25.22
N GLY A 234 -16.91 16.05 25.89
CA GLY A 234 -16.59 16.17 27.31
C GLY A 234 -15.43 17.13 27.61
N THR A 235 -14.47 17.29 26.70
CA THR A 235 -13.33 18.23 26.83
C THR A 235 -13.35 19.27 25.71
N GLU A 236 -13.28 20.56 26.05
CA GLU A 236 -13.09 21.63 25.07
C GLU A 236 -11.62 22.06 25.04
N TYR A 237 -10.94 21.73 23.95
CA TYR A 237 -9.55 22.15 23.73
C TYR A 237 -9.47 23.57 23.16
N GLU A 238 -8.49 24.34 23.63
CA GLU A 238 -8.32 25.74 23.20
C GLU A 238 -8.00 25.86 21.70
N HIS A 239 -7.21 24.92 21.15
CA HIS A 239 -6.79 24.89 19.75
C HIS A 239 -7.94 24.70 18.75
N TRP A 240 -9.13 24.32 19.22
CA TRP A 240 -10.32 24.30 18.38
C TRP A 240 -10.85 25.69 18.06
N THR A 241 -10.49 26.70 18.86
CA THR A 241 -11.12 28.03 18.80
C THR A 241 -10.14 29.18 18.68
N LYS A 242 -8.86 28.91 18.94
CA LYS A 242 -7.79 29.91 18.95
C LYS A 242 -6.62 29.41 18.13
N ASP A 243 -6.07 30.28 17.30
CA ASP A 243 -4.73 30.14 16.77
C ASP A 243 -3.67 30.50 17.83
N LEU A 244 -2.40 30.33 17.46
CA LEU A 244 -1.26 30.47 18.34
C LEU A 244 -1.07 31.90 18.85
N ASP A 245 -1.21 32.90 18.00
CA ASP A 245 -0.99 34.30 18.36
C ASP A 245 -2.15 34.87 19.18
N GLN A 246 -3.39 34.43 18.95
CA GLN A 246 -4.49 34.69 19.87
C GLN A 246 -4.17 34.10 21.25
N LYS A 247 -3.76 32.82 21.32
CA LYS A 247 -3.38 32.18 22.60
C LYS A 247 -2.23 32.91 23.29
N ALA A 248 -1.20 33.28 22.54
CA ALA A 248 -0.02 33.97 23.06
C ALA A 248 -0.36 35.37 23.62
N SER A 249 -1.34 36.06 23.04
CA SER A 249 -1.78 37.38 23.51
C SER A 249 -2.49 37.36 24.87
N GLU A 250 -3.05 36.22 25.25
CA GLU A 250 -3.81 36.03 26.49
C GLU A 250 -2.94 35.65 27.71
N VAL A 251 -1.68 35.30 27.49
CA VAL A 251 -0.77 34.79 28.53
C VAL A 251 0.49 35.66 28.69
N ASP A 252 1.03 35.71 29.90
CA ASP A 252 2.30 36.40 30.16
C ASP A 252 3.49 35.44 29.97
N LEU A 253 4.06 35.42 28.76
CA LEU A 253 5.21 34.58 28.39
C LEU A 253 6.51 34.94 29.13
N SER A 254 6.54 36.02 29.92
CA SER A 254 7.66 36.31 30.83
C SER A 254 7.61 35.52 32.14
N THR A 255 6.52 34.77 32.37
CA THR A 255 6.31 33.97 33.58
C THR A 255 6.26 32.47 33.25
N PRO A 256 6.73 31.58 34.16
CA PRO A 256 6.62 30.13 33.96
C PRO A 256 5.18 29.66 33.73
N ALA A 257 4.20 30.24 34.41
CA ALA A 257 2.80 29.86 34.25
C ALA A 257 2.24 30.21 32.85
N GLY A 258 2.68 31.33 32.26
CA GLY A 258 2.30 31.69 30.89
C GLY A 258 2.95 30.75 29.86
N VAL A 259 4.24 30.45 30.02
CA VAL A 259 4.98 29.49 29.19
C VAL A 259 4.35 28.10 29.28
N ASP A 260 4.04 27.63 30.47
CA ASP A 260 3.39 26.33 30.68
C ASP A 260 2.02 26.29 30.00
N SER A 261 1.20 27.35 30.10
CA SER A 261 -0.11 27.41 29.45
C SER A 261 -0.04 27.41 27.92
N LEU A 262 0.91 28.15 27.33
CA LEU A 262 1.15 28.10 25.88
C LEU A 262 1.65 26.70 25.47
N THR A 263 2.54 26.11 26.25
CA THR A 263 3.12 24.81 25.92
C THR A 263 2.09 23.68 26.03
N THR A 264 1.15 23.74 26.99
CA THR A 264 0.01 22.81 27.04
C THR A 264 -0.87 22.93 25.79
N TYR A 265 -1.14 24.16 25.32
CA TYR A 265 -1.87 24.36 24.06
C TYR A 265 -1.16 23.67 22.87
N LEU A 266 0.16 23.84 22.74
CA LEU A 266 0.96 23.20 21.69
C LEU A 266 0.99 21.68 21.83
N HIS A 267 1.14 21.18 23.07
CA HIS A 267 1.10 19.76 23.38
C HIS A 267 -0.22 19.13 22.94
N ASP A 268 -1.36 19.72 23.31
CA ASP A 268 -2.67 19.14 23.03
C ASP A 268 -2.93 19.06 21.52
N TYR A 269 -2.52 20.09 20.77
CA TYR A 269 -2.64 20.10 19.32
C TYR A 269 -1.70 19.08 18.64
N MET A 270 -0.46 18.97 19.13
CA MET A 270 0.50 17.98 18.65
C MET A 270 0.10 16.54 19.01
N TYR A 271 -0.53 16.34 20.17
CA TYR A 271 -0.92 15.02 20.66
C TYR A 271 -1.87 14.34 19.69
N ASP A 272 -2.83 15.06 19.12
CA ASP A 272 -3.75 14.54 18.12
C ASP A 272 -2.99 13.94 16.92
N ILE A 273 -2.00 14.67 16.41
CA ILE A 273 -1.20 14.21 15.27
C ILE A 273 -0.38 12.98 15.65
N MET A 274 0.28 12.99 16.81
CA MET A 274 1.14 11.89 17.23
C MET A 274 0.35 10.62 17.55
N ALA A 275 -0.76 10.76 18.26
CA ALA A 275 -1.50 9.63 18.82
C ALA A 275 -2.52 9.00 17.85
N TYR A 276 -2.99 9.76 16.85
CA TYR A 276 -4.05 9.32 15.94
C TYR A 276 -3.64 9.29 14.46
N LEU A 277 -2.62 10.05 14.04
CA LEU A 277 -2.13 10.02 12.66
C LEU A 277 -0.82 9.22 12.52
N LEU A 278 0.23 9.60 13.25
CA LEU A 278 1.56 9.00 13.08
C LEU A 278 1.73 7.64 13.80
N PHE A 279 1.21 7.53 15.02
CA PHE A 279 1.22 6.29 15.83
C PHE A 279 -0.18 5.93 16.32
N PRO A 280 -1.11 5.62 15.39
CA PRO A 280 -2.51 5.40 15.68
C PRO A 280 -2.69 4.20 16.61
N PHE A 281 -3.41 4.38 17.71
CA PHE A 281 -3.77 3.25 18.59
C PHE A 281 -5.04 2.52 18.12
N GLN A 282 -5.86 3.21 17.33
CA GLN A 282 -7.17 2.76 16.88
C GLN A 282 -7.11 1.81 15.68
N HIS A 283 -5.94 1.71 15.04
CA HIS A 283 -5.73 0.78 13.95
C HIS A 283 -5.49 -0.65 14.47
N GLN A 284 -6.00 -1.62 13.72
CA GLN A 284 -5.68 -3.03 13.87
C GLN A 284 -4.50 -3.38 12.95
N PRO A 285 -3.68 -4.39 13.31
CA PRO A 285 -2.68 -4.93 12.40
C PRO A 285 -3.29 -5.43 11.10
N ALA A 286 -2.54 -5.31 10.00
CA ALA A 286 -2.94 -5.86 8.72
C ALA A 286 -3.16 -7.38 8.82
N LYS A 287 -4.18 -7.92 8.15
CA LYS A 287 -4.43 -9.37 8.15
C LYS A 287 -3.38 -10.11 7.31
N TYR A 288 -2.62 -11.03 7.89
CA TYR A 288 -1.58 -11.79 7.17
C TYR A 288 -2.16 -12.88 6.25
N VAL A 289 -2.44 -12.51 4.99
CA VAL A 289 -3.00 -13.39 3.93
C VAL A 289 -2.21 -13.25 2.62
N SER A 290 -2.58 -14.03 1.60
CA SER A 290 -1.97 -13.96 0.25
C SER A 290 -2.90 -13.38 -0.82
N THR A 291 -4.20 -13.31 -0.56
CA THR A 291 -5.21 -12.83 -1.52
C THR A 291 -6.28 -11.99 -0.83
N ALA A 292 -6.91 -11.12 -1.63
CA ALA A 292 -8.02 -10.29 -1.21
C ALA A 292 -9.04 -10.09 -2.34
N GLU A 293 -10.30 -9.89 -1.95
CA GLU A 293 -11.41 -9.63 -2.85
C GLU A 293 -12.21 -8.41 -2.39
N LEU A 294 -12.43 -7.47 -3.31
CA LEU A 294 -13.38 -6.37 -3.17
C LEU A 294 -14.44 -6.52 -4.26
N LYS A 295 -15.69 -6.72 -3.86
CA LYS A 295 -16.84 -6.72 -4.78
C LYS A 295 -17.79 -5.60 -4.41
N VAL A 296 -18.07 -4.69 -5.34
CA VAL A 296 -18.99 -3.56 -5.14
C VAL A 296 -20.16 -3.67 -6.11
N ASN A 297 -21.38 -3.60 -5.58
CA ASN A 297 -22.60 -3.50 -6.39
C ASN A 297 -23.18 -2.08 -6.29
N VAL A 298 -23.15 -1.32 -7.38
CA VAL A 298 -23.80 -0.02 -7.53
C VAL A 298 -25.21 -0.22 -8.05
N ILE A 299 -26.20 0.08 -7.21
CA ILE A 299 -27.63 -0.12 -7.44
C ILE A 299 -28.26 1.19 -7.89
N CYS A 300 -28.67 1.24 -9.16
CA CYS A 300 -29.34 2.37 -9.77
C CYS A 300 -30.85 2.28 -9.49
N MET A 301 -31.39 3.20 -8.67
CA MET A 301 -32.76 3.07 -8.15
C MET A 301 -33.85 3.68 -9.04
N ASP A 302 -33.49 4.67 -9.86
CA ASP A 302 -34.47 5.49 -10.61
C ASP A 302 -34.40 5.28 -12.13
N VAL A 303 -34.09 4.05 -12.57
CA VAL A 303 -33.99 3.68 -14.00
C VAL A 303 -35.31 3.87 -14.72
N ALA A 304 -36.43 3.43 -14.13
CA ALA A 304 -37.76 3.69 -14.67
C ALA A 304 -38.14 5.18 -14.73
N ALA A 305 -37.50 6.04 -13.93
CA ALA A 305 -37.69 7.49 -13.96
C ALA A 305 -36.75 8.21 -14.94
N GLY A 306 -35.87 7.47 -15.64
CA GLY A 306 -35.01 7.98 -16.71
C GLY A 306 -33.52 8.02 -16.39
N VAL A 307 -33.09 7.59 -15.19
CA VAL A 307 -31.68 7.53 -14.81
C VAL A 307 -31.07 6.22 -15.29
N SER A 308 -30.46 6.20 -16.46
CA SER A 308 -29.88 4.97 -17.01
C SER A 308 -28.69 4.45 -16.18
N VAL A 309 -28.50 3.14 -16.12
CA VAL A 309 -27.30 2.52 -15.50
C VAL A 309 -26.01 3.07 -16.13
N ASP A 310 -25.97 3.20 -17.45
CA ASP A 310 -24.80 3.70 -18.17
C ASP A 310 -24.44 5.14 -17.80
N SER A 311 -25.42 5.99 -17.45
CA SER A 311 -25.16 7.36 -17.03
C SER A 311 -24.50 7.49 -15.66
N LEU A 312 -24.43 6.41 -14.88
CA LEU A 312 -23.79 6.39 -13.55
C LEU A 312 -22.46 5.63 -13.53
N ARG A 313 -22.00 5.06 -14.66
CA ARG A 313 -20.73 4.29 -14.71
C ARG A 313 -19.48 5.09 -14.36
N TRP A 314 -19.56 6.42 -14.38
CA TRP A 314 -18.45 7.29 -14.03
C TRP A 314 -18.24 7.42 -12.51
N VAL A 315 -19.24 7.09 -11.69
CA VAL A 315 -19.21 7.38 -10.23
C VAL A 315 -18.16 6.56 -9.48
N THR A 316 -17.70 5.45 -10.06
CA THR A 316 -16.57 4.65 -9.58
C THR A 316 -16.16 3.61 -10.62
N ASP A 317 -14.98 3.01 -10.47
CA ASP A 317 -14.56 1.86 -11.27
C ASP A 317 -13.60 0.93 -10.53
N ALA A 318 -13.54 -0.32 -10.99
CA ALA A 318 -12.74 -1.37 -10.38
C ALA A 318 -11.22 -1.14 -10.50
N ALA A 319 -10.76 -0.52 -11.58
CA ALA A 319 -9.33 -0.32 -11.81
C ALA A 319 -8.76 0.73 -10.84
N ARG A 320 -9.50 1.81 -10.59
CA ARG A 320 -9.15 2.81 -9.59
C ARG A 320 -9.10 2.23 -8.18
N GLN A 321 -10.15 1.52 -7.76
CA GLN A 321 -10.18 0.86 -6.45
C GLN A 321 -9.03 -0.14 -6.29
N LYS A 322 -8.77 -0.94 -7.33
CA LYS A 322 -7.66 -1.89 -7.35
C LYS A 322 -6.30 -1.20 -7.22
N ALA A 323 -6.06 -0.13 -7.97
CA ALA A 323 -4.79 0.60 -7.93
C ALA A 323 -4.48 1.12 -6.51
N HIS A 324 -5.48 1.69 -5.81
CA HIS A 324 -5.30 2.14 -4.43
C HIS A 324 -5.02 1.00 -3.45
N LEU A 325 -5.71 -0.13 -3.59
CA LEU A 325 -5.53 -1.29 -2.72
C LEU A 325 -4.17 -1.98 -2.96
N GLU A 326 -3.71 -2.05 -4.21
CA GLU A 326 -2.38 -2.55 -4.55
C GLU A 326 -1.26 -1.59 -4.09
N GLU A 327 -1.51 -0.28 -4.09
CA GLU A 327 -0.58 0.71 -3.54
C GLU A 327 -0.46 0.59 -2.01
N LEU A 328 -1.58 0.44 -1.32
CA LEU A 328 -1.63 0.27 0.13
C LEU A 328 -1.05 -1.07 0.58
N TYR A 329 -1.42 -2.15 -0.12
CA TYR A 329 -1.17 -3.53 0.29
C TYR A 329 -0.60 -4.38 -0.87
N PRO A 330 0.67 -4.15 -1.25
CA PRO A 330 1.24 -4.68 -2.49
C PRO A 330 1.66 -6.16 -2.43
N PHE A 331 1.60 -6.79 -1.25
CA PHE A 331 2.11 -8.14 -1.03
C PHE A 331 1.11 -9.25 -1.38
N ILE A 332 -0.13 -8.88 -1.70
CA ILE A 332 -1.25 -9.82 -1.89
C ILE A 332 -1.91 -9.59 -3.23
N GLU A 333 -2.53 -10.64 -3.76
CA GLU A 333 -3.29 -10.54 -5.01
C GLU A 333 -4.69 -9.96 -4.74
N TRP A 334 -5.00 -8.81 -5.36
CA TRP A 334 -6.31 -8.17 -5.29
C TRP A 334 -7.19 -8.51 -6.49
N ASN A 335 -8.35 -9.09 -6.20
CA ASN A 335 -9.46 -9.27 -7.12
C ASN A 335 -10.52 -8.20 -6.84
N VAL A 336 -10.72 -7.28 -7.79
CA VAL A 336 -11.68 -6.18 -7.63
C VAL A 336 -12.73 -6.22 -8.72
N GLU A 337 -14.00 -6.24 -8.33
CA GLU A 337 -15.16 -6.25 -9.20
C GLU A 337 -16.10 -5.11 -8.82
N VAL A 338 -16.53 -4.33 -9.81
CA VAL A 338 -17.55 -3.28 -9.65
C VAL A 338 -18.65 -3.51 -10.65
N ASN A 339 -19.86 -3.77 -10.15
CA ASN A 339 -21.06 -4.02 -10.93
C ASN A 339 -22.01 -2.84 -10.85
N PHE A 340 -22.65 -2.53 -11.97
CA PHE A 340 -23.72 -1.54 -12.05
C PHE A 340 -25.02 -2.25 -12.39
N LEU A 341 -25.98 -2.18 -11.48
CA LEU A 341 -27.22 -2.96 -11.53
C LEU A 341 -28.44 -2.03 -11.62
N ASP A 342 -29.42 -2.45 -12.42
CA ASP A 342 -30.76 -1.86 -12.50
C ASP A 342 -31.65 -2.50 -11.43
N ILE A 343 -32.15 -1.70 -10.47
CA ILE A 343 -32.97 -2.22 -9.38
C ILE A 343 -34.23 -2.96 -9.85
N ASP A 344 -34.78 -2.58 -11.01
CA ASP A 344 -36.00 -3.19 -11.56
C ASP A 344 -35.75 -4.62 -12.08
N GLN A 345 -34.48 -4.95 -12.33
CA GLN A 345 -34.02 -6.28 -12.76
C GLN A 345 -33.54 -7.14 -11.60
N GLU A 346 -33.52 -6.58 -10.37
CA GLU A 346 -32.94 -7.20 -9.18
C GLU A 346 -33.98 -7.31 -8.03
N PRO A 347 -34.93 -8.28 -8.09
CA PRO A 347 -36.03 -8.36 -7.14
C PRO A 347 -35.62 -8.48 -5.66
N LEU A 348 -34.49 -9.16 -5.38
CA LEU A 348 -33.95 -9.29 -4.02
C LEU A 348 -33.54 -7.92 -3.48
N TRP A 349 -32.73 -7.18 -4.24
CA TRP A 349 -32.25 -5.85 -3.84
C TRP A 349 -33.40 -4.85 -3.71
N ASN A 350 -34.36 -4.92 -4.62
CA ASN A 350 -35.55 -4.05 -4.61
C ASN A 350 -36.39 -4.29 -3.36
N TYR A 351 -36.65 -5.57 -3.04
CA TYR A 351 -37.34 -5.96 -1.80
C TYR A 351 -36.57 -5.50 -0.55
N THR A 352 -35.25 -5.75 -0.50
CA THR A 352 -34.42 -5.35 0.64
C THR A 352 -34.41 -3.84 0.83
N PHE A 353 -34.29 -3.04 -0.23
CA PHE A 353 -34.33 -1.58 -0.11
C PHE A 353 -35.64 -1.09 0.51
N TRP A 354 -36.79 -1.50 -0.04
CA TRP A 354 -38.09 -1.04 0.46
C TRP A 354 -38.56 -1.71 1.76
N GLN A 355 -37.90 -2.76 2.22
CA GLN A 355 -38.08 -3.26 3.59
C GLN A 355 -37.57 -2.28 4.65
N TYR A 356 -36.54 -1.50 4.30
CA TYR A 356 -35.82 -0.60 5.20
C TYR A 356 -35.90 0.86 4.75
N ALA A 357 -36.82 1.19 3.84
CA ALA A 357 -37.01 2.54 3.36
C ALA A 357 -38.49 2.90 3.28
N GLU A 358 -38.80 4.16 3.60
CA GLU A 358 -40.14 4.73 3.45
C GLU A 358 -40.09 6.11 2.82
N VAL A 359 -41.17 6.52 2.17
CA VAL A 359 -41.28 7.86 1.56
C VAL A 359 -42.10 8.77 2.45
N ILE A 360 -41.50 9.86 2.91
CA ILE A 360 -42.14 10.90 3.73
C ILE A 360 -41.88 12.23 3.04
N ASP A 361 -42.94 13.01 2.76
CA ASP A 361 -42.83 14.33 2.12
C ASP A 361 -42.00 14.33 0.81
N ASN A 362 -42.13 13.24 0.02
CA ASN A 362 -41.37 12.94 -1.21
C ASN A 362 -39.88 12.63 -1.04
N ILE A 363 -39.38 12.58 0.19
CA ILE A 363 -38.02 12.14 0.49
C ILE A 363 -38.06 10.65 0.88
N THR A 364 -37.13 9.87 0.35
CA THR A 364 -36.92 8.47 0.74
C THR A 364 -36.02 8.43 1.96
N HIS A 365 -36.59 8.06 3.10
CA HIS A 365 -35.89 7.85 4.36
C HIS A 365 -35.48 6.38 4.47
N VAL A 366 -34.18 6.13 4.61
CA VAL A 366 -33.63 4.77 4.76
C VAL A 366 -33.19 4.54 6.20
N ASP A 367 -33.62 3.43 6.80
CA ASP A 367 -33.03 2.86 8.03
C ASP A 367 -31.70 2.19 7.67
N GLY A 368 -30.62 2.97 7.71
CA GLY A 368 -29.29 2.49 7.34
C GLY A 368 -28.80 1.37 8.25
N GLY A 369 -29.11 1.43 9.55
CA GLY A 369 -28.67 0.42 10.53
C GLY A 369 -29.33 -0.93 10.30
N GLY A 370 -30.66 -0.93 10.12
CA GLY A 370 -31.42 -2.13 9.82
C GLY A 370 -31.00 -2.77 8.49
N MET A 371 -30.89 -1.95 7.44
CA MET A 371 -30.50 -2.42 6.11
C MET A 371 -29.08 -2.96 6.07
N PHE A 372 -28.11 -2.25 6.66
CA PHE A 372 -26.71 -2.66 6.74
C PHE A 372 -26.58 -4.05 7.38
N THR A 373 -27.22 -4.25 8.53
CA THR A 373 -27.20 -5.53 9.26
C THR A 373 -27.83 -6.65 8.42
N TYR A 374 -28.95 -6.37 7.77
CA TYR A 374 -29.61 -7.36 6.93
C TYR A 374 -28.73 -7.82 5.76
N ILE A 375 -28.09 -6.89 5.06
CA ILE A 375 -27.18 -7.21 3.95
C ILE A 375 -26.03 -8.08 4.47
N TYR A 376 -25.42 -7.72 5.61
CA TYR A 376 -24.29 -8.44 6.18
C TYR A 376 -24.64 -9.89 6.53
N ASP A 377 -25.77 -10.09 7.20
CA ASP A 377 -26.16 -11.41 7.70
C ASP A 377 -26.79 -12.31 6.63
N ASN A 378 -27.49 -11.74 5.64
CA ASN A 378 -28.39 -12.50 4.75
C ASN A 378 -28.02 -12.47 3.28
N ILE A 379 -27.29 -11.46 2.80
CA ILE A 379 -26.96 -11.31 1.37
C ILE A 379 -25.47 -11.54 1.14
N ARG A 380 -24.61 -10.83 1.88
CA ARG A 380 -23.15 -10.88 1.75
C ARG A 380 -22.57 -12.30 1.72
N PRO A 381 -22.99 -13.27 2.57
CA PRO A 381 -22.38 -14.61 2.60
C PRO A 381 -22.50 -15.39 1.29
N TYR A 382 -23.42 -14.99 0.40
CA TYR A 382 -23.63 -15.61 -0.92
C TYR A 382 -23.00 -14.80 -2.07
N GLN A 383 -22.41 -13.64 -1.78
CA GLN A 383 -21.89 -12.71 -2.80
C GLN A 383 -20.38 -12.72 -2.94
N ILE A 384 -19.67 -13.02 -1.85
CA ILE A 384 -18.22 -12.99 -1.75
C ILE A 384 -17.71 -14.17 -0.90
N PRO A 385 -16.51 -14.72 -1.15
CA PRO A 385 -15.88 -15.70 -0.27
C PRO A 385 -15.73 -15.16 1.16
N HIS A 386 -15.73 -16.06 2.14
CA HIS A 386 -15.48 -15.73 3.55
C HIS A 386 -14.52 -16.76 4.14
N GLY A 387 -13.53 -16.30 4.91
CA GLY A 387 -12.48 -17.15 5.45
C GLY A 387 -11.39 -16.38 6.20
N SER A 388 -10.59 -17.12 6.98
CA SER A 388 -9.42 -16.57 7.68
C SER A 388 -8.23 -16.34 6.76
N ASP A 389 -8.22 -16.95 5.58
CA ASP A 389 -7.13 -16.97 4.59
C ASP A 389 -7.25 -15.91 3.48
N ILE A 390 -8.35 -15.15 3.48
CA ILE A 390 -8.65 -14.10 2.50
C ILE A 390 -9.15 -12.83 3.18
N ILE A 391 -8.85 -11.65 2.63
CA ILE A 391 -9.56 -10.41 2.96
C ILE A 391 -10.77 -10.30 2.02
N SER A 392 -11.98 -10.23 2.56
CA SER A 392 -13.21 -10.17 1.75
C SER A 392 -14.02 -8.92 2.09
N ILE A 393 -14.16 -8.01 1.14
CA ILE A 393 -14.89 -6.75 1.30
C ILE A 393 -16.07 -6.73 0.33
N PHE A 394 -17.29 -6.67 0.87
CA PHE A 394 -18.50 -6.54 0.06
C PHE A 394 -19.09 -5.13 0.18
N GLY A 395 -19.17 -4.43 -0.95
CA GLY A 395 -19.71 -3.09 -1.05
C GLY A 395 -21.06 -3.04 -1.75
N VAL A 396 -21.95 -2.18 -1.26
CA VAL A 396 -23.23 -1.87 -1.90
C VAL A 396 -23.44 -0.37 -1.92
N VAL A 397 -23.75 0.21 -3.08
CA VAL A 397 -24.03 1.64 -3.23
C VAL A 397 -25.45 1.81 -3.75
N PHE A 398 -26.33 2.48 -3.00
CA PHE A 398 -27.65 2.87 -3.47
C PHE A 398 -27.61 4.30 -3.98
N ILE A 399 -28.02 4.49 -5.24
CA ILE A 399 -28.14 5.81 -5.88
C ILE A 399 -29.60 6.06 -6.19
N LYS A 400 -30.19 7.04 -5.50
CA LYS A 400 -31.60 7.41 -5.62
C LYS A 400 -31.81 8.92 -5.47
N ALA A 401 -32.66 9.52 -6.30
CA ALA A 401 -33.12 10.89 -6.13
C ALA A 401 -33.88 11.07 -4.80
N ASP A 402 -33.72 12.24 -4.17
CA ASP A 402 -34.40 12.63 -2.94
C ASP A 402 -34.27 11.56 -1.82
N MET A 403 -33.06 11.10 -1.52
CA MET A 403 -32.80 10.06 -0.52
C MET A 403 -31.92 10.55 0.64
N LEU A 404 -32.29 10.16 1.87
CA LEU A 404 -31.51 10.37 3.08
C LEU A 404 -31.43 9.07 3.89
N MET A 405 -30.25 8.73 4.39
CA MET A 405 -30.08 7.60 5.29
C MET A 405 -29.98 8.08 6.73
N HIS A 406 -30.75 7.45 7.62
CA HIS A 406 -30.71 7.69 9.06
C HIS A 406 -30.03 6.53 9.78
N TYR A 407 -29.15 6.87 10.71
CA TYR A 407 -28.52 5.91 11.61
C TYR A 407 -28.26 6.55 12.97
N ALA A 408 -28.67 5.87 14.04
CA ALA A 408 -28.50 6.33 15.42
C ALA A 408 -28.95 7.78 15.66
N GLY A 409 -30.07 8.19 15.05
CA GLY A 409 -30.67 9.51 15.23
C GLY A 409 -30.03 10.64 14.42
N ASN A 410 -29.03 10.36 13.59
CA ASN A 410 -28.41 11.33 12.69
C ASN A 410 -28.52 10.85 11.24
N THR A 411 -28.31 11.76 10.30
CA THR A 411 -28.17 11.42 8.89
C THR A 411 -26.69 11.03 8.62
N TYR A 412 -26.48 10.05 7.73
CA TYR A 412 -25.16 9.58 7.30
C TYR A 412 -25.18 9.29 5.78
N THR A 413 -24.00 9.23 5.13
CA THR A 413 -23.90 8.84 3.69
C THR A 413 -23.43 7.40 3.50
N GLY A 414 -22.69 6.84 4.45
CA GLY A 414 -22.13 5.51 4.35
C GLY A 414 -21.92 4.89 5.72
N LEU A 415 -21.81 3.57 5.74
CA LEU A 415 -21.40 2.77 6.89
C LEU A 415 -20.39 1.73 6.42
N GLY A 416 -19.34 1.56 7.21
CA GLY A 416 -18.33 0.50 7.08
C GLY A 416 -18.25 -0.33 8.35
N TYR A 417 -17.95 -1.61 8.19
CA TYR A 417 -17.70 -2.51 9.31
C TYR A 417 -16.68 -3.58 8.93
N ASN A 418 -15.72 -3.82 9.84
CA ASN A 418 -14.86 -4.98 9.79
C ASN A 418 -15.34 -6.03 10.79
N GLY A 419 -15.90 -7.11 10.28
CA GLY A 419 -16.40 -8.23 11.07
C GLY A 419 -15.44 -9.43 11.05
N PRO A 420 -15.69 -10.44 11.91
CA PRO A 420 -14.91 -11.68 11.92
C PRO A 420 -14.96 -12.42 10.57
N ASP A 421 -16.01 -12.23 9.79
CA ASP A 421 -16.22 -12.86 8.47
C ASP A 421 -15.83 -11.94 7.30
N GLY A 422 -15.10 -10.85 7.59
CA GLY A 422 -14.62 -9.85 6.64
C GLY A 422 -15.41 -8.55 6.64
N GLY A 423 -15.09 -7.68 5.69
CA GLY A 423 -15.60 -6.32 5.57
C GLY A 423 -16.94 -6.20 4.86
N GLN A 424 -17.70 -5.17 5.23
CA GLN A 424 -18.84 -4.67 4.48
C GLN A 424 -18.84 -3.14 4.43
N THR A 425 -19.23 -2.61 3.27
CA THR A 425 -19.49 -1.19 3.07
C THR A 425 -20.88 -1.01 2.46
N VAL A 426 -21.68 -0.07 2.96
CA VAL A 426 -22.95 0.29 2.34
C VAL A 426 -23.07 1.80 2.29
N ILE A 427 -23.31 2.34 1.09
CA ILE A 427 -23.38 3.77 0.81
C ILE A 427 -24.77 4.11 0.29
N TRP A 428 -25.36 5.17 0.83
CA TRP A 428 -26.62 5.76 0.39
C TRP A 428 -26.36 7.21 0.04
N LYS A 429 -26.26 7.50 -1.26
CA LYS A 429 -25.99 8.86 -1.74
C LYS A 429 -27.10 9.29 -2.69
N SER A 430 -27.67 10.45 -2.43
CA SER A 430 -28.72 10.99 -3.28
C SER A 430 -28.17 11.36 -4.66
N LEU A 431 -28.98 11.22 -5.71
CA LEU A 431 -28.54 11.47 -7.09
C LEU A 431 -28.02 12.90 -7.27
N GLU A 432 -28.65 13.87 -6.63
CA GLU A 432 -28.34 15.29 -6.72
C GLU A 432 -26.96 15.61 -6.16
N ARG A 433 -26.47 14.80 -5.21
CA ARG A 433 -25.14 14.99 -4.62
C ARG A 433 -23.99 14.58 -5.53
N TYR A 434 -24.27 13.85 -6.61
CA TYR A 434 -23.26 13.50 -7.62
C TYR A 434 -23.00 14.63 -8.61
N TYR A 435 -23.89 15.63 -8.69
CA TYR A 435 -23.82 16.70 -9.67
C TYR A 435 -23.70 18.06 -8.99
N ARG A 436 -23.26 19.06 -9.78
CA ARG A 436 -23.39 20.47 -9.43
C ARG A 436 -24.87 20.87 -9.48
N SER A 437 -25.20 22.07 -9.02
CA SER A 437 -26.58 22.57 -8.99
C SER A 437 -27.23 22.76 -10.35
N ASP A 438 -26.47 22.68 -11.45
CA ASP A 438 -27.03 22.57 -12.81
C ASP A 438 -27.67 21.20 -13.09
N GLY A 439 -27.49 20.22 -12.21
CA GLY A 439 -28.04 18.87 -12.28
C GLY A 439 -27.43 17.98 -13.36
N VAL A 440 -26.34 18.41 -14.01
CA VAL A 440 -25.74 17.69 -15.15
C VAL A 440 -24.22 17.62 -15.11
N THR A 441 -23.54 18.57 -14.48
CA THR A 441 -22.07 18.56 -14.35
C THR A 441 -21.68 17.66 -13.20
N PRO A 442 -20.92 16.56 -13.43
CA PRO A 442 -20.43 15.70 -12.35
C PRO A 442 -19.60 16.49 -11.34
N LYS A 443 -19.88 16.30 -10.06
CA LYS A 443 -19.21 16.97 -8.93
C LYS A 443 -18.30 15.99 -8.19
N GLU A 444 -18.92 14.94 -7.64
CA GLU A 444 -18.24 13.99 -6.74
C GLU A 444 -18.77 12.57 -6.97
N GLY A 445 -17.87 11.62 -7.21
CA GLY A 445 -18.21 10.20 -7.31
C GLY A 445 -18.36 9.54 -5.94
N ILE A 446 -18.03 8.26 -5.84
CA ILE A 446 -18.00 7.51 -4.57
C ILE A 446 -16.69 6.77 -4.33
N SER A 447 -15.69 6.89 -5.20
CA SER A 447 -14.46 6.11 -5.03
C SER A 447 -13.75 6.45 -3.71
N SER A 448 -13.76 7.71 -3.29
CA SER A 448 -13.23 8.19 -2.01
C SER A 448 -13.93 7.54 -0.82
N VAL A 449 -15.26 7.56 -0.84
CA VAL A 449 -16.09 6.99 0.23
C VAL A 449 -15.93 5.47 0.25
N GLN A 450 -15.98 4.81 -0.90
CA GLN A 450 -15.76 3.37 -1.01
C GLN A 450 -14.38 2.97 -0.48
N LEU A 451 -13.33 3.73 -0.79
CA LEU A 451 -11.98 3.48 -0.30
C LEU A 451 -11.89 3.67 1.22
N HIS A 452 -12.41 4.77 1.76
CA HIS A 452 -12.50 5.03 3.21
C HIS A 452 -13.15 3.86 3.95
N GLU A 453 -14.34 3.45 3.52
CA GLU A 453 -15.09 2.38 4.17
C GLU A 453 -14.40 1.00 3.98
N SER A 454 -13.70 0.80 2.85
CA SER A 454 -12.91 -0.40 2.61
C SER A 454 -11.64 -0.44 3.48
N MET A 455 -11.07 0.71 3.82
CA MET A 455 -9.92 0.79 4.72
C MET A 455 -10.26 0.36 6.13
N HIS A 456 -11.46 0.68 6.64
CA HIS A 456 -11.95 0.06 7.88
C HIS A 456 -11.92 -1.46 7.84
N SER A 457 -12.27 -2.04 6.69
CA SER A 457 -12.31 -3.49 6.49
C SER A 457 -10.92 -4.17 6.48
N VAL A 458 -9.84 -3.40 6.26
CA VAL A 458 -8.45 -3.90 6.37
C VAL A 458 -7.75 -3.46 7.66
N GLY A 459 -8.50 -2.89 8.61
CA GLY A 459 -8.03 -2.62 9.97
C GLY A 459 -7.80 -1.15 10.31
N PHE A 460 -8.07 -0.20 9.42
CA PHE A 460 -7.92 1.21 9.75
C PHE A 460 -9.02 1.71 10.68
N GLY A 461 -8.64 2.51 11.66
CA GLY A 461 -9.54 3.46 12.30
C GLY A 461 -9.47 4.80 11.60
N HIS A 462 -10.29 5.76 12.00
CA HIS A 462 -10.12 7.12 11.51
C HIS A 462 -8.82 7.74 12.00
N THR A 463 -8.33 8.79 11.33
CA THR A 463 -7.21 9.66 11.76
C THR A 463 -7.56 10.55 12.96
N TRP A 464 -8.75 10.38 13.50
CA TRP A 464 -9.31 11.14 14.60
C TRP A 464 -10.07 10.20 15.54
N LEU A 465 -10.31 10.66 16.75
CA LEU A 465 -11.30 10.06 17.64
C LEU A 465 -12.14 11.19 18.21
N HIS A 466 -13.21 10.82 18.91
CA HIS A 466 -14.03 11.79 19.61
C HIS A 466 -13.17 12.72 20.48
N GLU A 467 -13.30 14.03 20.27
CA GLU A 467 -12.47 15.11 20.84
C GLU A 467 -11.04 15.27 20.30
N HIS A 468 -10.65 14.55 19.26
CA HIS A 468 -9.28 14.58 18.71
C HIS A 468 -9.33 14.60 17.19
N TYR A 469 -9.51 15.77 16.59
CA TYR A 469 -9.82 15.92 15.17
C TYR A 469 -8.67 16.46 14.32
N ALA A 470 -7.55 16.86 14.92
CA ALA A 470 -6.47 17.50 14.16
C ALA A 470 -5.75 16.53 13.19
N GLY A 471 -5.86 15.21 13.40
CA GLY A 471 -5.30 14.24 12.47
C GLY A 471 -5.97 14.22 11.08
N ASP A 472 -7.15 14.85 10.93
CA ASP A 472 -7.89 14.92 9.65
C ASP A 472 -7.27 15.83 8.60
N PHE A 473 -6.25 16.59 8.97
CA PHE A 473 -5.49 17.42 8.04
C PHE A 473 -4.38 16.64 7.32
N GLY A 474 -4.26 15.33 7.57
CA GLY A 474 -3.36 14.44 6.83
C GLY A 474 -3.84 14.14 5.41
N TYR A 475 -2.89 13.90 4.51
CA TYR A 475 -3.14 13.19 3.27
C TYR A 475 -3.64 11.78 3.62
N GLY A 476 -4.63 11.28 2.88
CA GLY A 476 -5.24 9.98 3.11
C GLY A 476 -6.77 10.05 3.10
N PRO A 477 -7.44 8.91 2.86
CA PRO A 477 -8.89 8.87 2.78
C PRO A 477 -9.56 8.73 4.14
N MET A 478 -8.82 8.55 5.23
CA MET A 478 -9.36 8.22 6.56
C MET A 478 -9.89 9.41 7.37
N GLY A 479 -9.59 10.64 6.95
CA GLY A 479 -10.12 11.87 7.57
C GLY A 479 -11.46 12.31 6.98
N TYR A 480 -12.23 13.10 7.74
CA TYR A 480 -13.55 13.58 7.31
C TYR A 480 -13.56 15.00 6.72
N PHE A 481 -12.46 15.73 6.82
CA PHE A 481 -12.40 17.12 6.40
C PHE A 481 -12.56 17.29 4.88
N ALA A 482 -11.60 16.80 4.12
CA ALA A 482 -11.52 17.04 2.68
C ALA A 482 -11.20 15.79 1.84
N PHE A 483 -11.23 14.60 2.45
CA PHE A 483 -11.03 13.29 1.81
C PHE A 483 -9.98 13.27 0.68
N HIS A 484 -8.72 13.05 1.03
CA HIS A 484 -7.70 12.84 0.02
C HIS A 484 -7.75 11.41 -0.53
N ASN A 485 -7.71 11.29 -1.85
CA ASN A 485 -7.86 10.00 -2.52
C ASN A 485 -6.58 9.21 -2.70
N GLY A 486 -5.42 9.77 -2.35
CA GLY A 486 -4.19 9.02 -2.38
C GLY A 486 -3.98 8.23 -1.08
N THR A 487 -3.19 7.17 -1.17
CA THR A 487 -2.75 6.42 0.00
C THR A 487 -1.58 7.15 0.64
N SER A 488 -1.75 7.58 1.90
CA SER A 488 -0.68 8.26 2.62
C SER A 488 0.48 7.32 2.94
N SER A 489 1.67 7.88 3.14
CA SER A 489 2.79 7.10 3.64
C SER A 489 2.53 6.58 5.06
N PHE A 490 1.78 7.31 5.89
CA PHE A 490 1.37 6.83 7.22
C PHE A 490 0.50 5.57 7.13
N ASP A 491 -0.44 5.53 6.17
CA ASP A 491 -1.29 4.37 5.93
C ASP A 491 -0.46 3.17 5.43
N LYS A 492 0.46 3.42 4.50
CA LYS A 492 1.36 2.39 3.95
C LYS A 492 2.26 1.83 5.04
N ASP A 493 2.91 2.69 5.82
CA ASP A 493 3.82 2.29 6.89
C ASP A 493 3.10 1.44 7.92
N TRP A 494 1.84 1.77 8.24
CA TRP A 494 1.01 0.97 9.12
C TRP A 494 0.72 -0.44 8.57
N VAL A 495 0.11 -0.52 7.39
CA VAL A 495 -0.31 -1.81 6.81
C VAL A 495 0.88 -2.67 6.45
N GLN A 496 1.84 -2.08 5.74
CA GLN A 496 2.99 -2.82 5.23
C GLN A 496 3.93 -3.20 6.36
N GLY A 497 4.16 -2.31 7.34
CA GLY A 497 4.95 -2.61 8.53
C GLY A 497 4.36 -3.76 9.34
N THR A 498 3.07 -3.69 9.69
CA THR A 498 2.42 -4.74 10.51
C THR A 498 2.28 -6.08 9.78
N TYR A 499 2.13 -6.09 8.44
CA TYR A 499 2.19 -7.33 7.66
C TYR A 499 3.57 -7.98 7.71
N LEU A 500 4.63 -7.19 7.50
CA LEU A 500 6.00 -7.69 7.48
C LEU A 500 6.49 -8.10 8.87
N ASP A 501 5.99 -7.47 9.93
CA ASP A 501 6.24 -7.90 11.30
C ASP A 501 5.69 -9.31 11.56
N GLN A 502 4.47 -9.58 11.09
CA GLN A 502 3.89 -10.93 11.18
C GLN A 502 4.68 -11.94 10.36
N MET A 503 5.02 -11.57 9.11
CA MET A 503 5.82 -12.41 8.23
C MET A 503 7.17 -12.74 8.86
N GLU A 504 7.91 -11.75 9.37
CA GLU A 504 9.19 -11.97 10.02
C GLU A 504 9.05 -12.86 11.25
N ALA A 505 8.13 -12.53 12.17
CA ALA A 505 7.95 -13.26 13.41
C ALA A 505 7.63 -14.75 13.15
N GLN A 506 6.68 -15.03 12.25
CA GLN A 506 6.29 -16.40 11.92
C GLN A 506 7.40 -17.17 11.18
N GLN A 507 8.03 -16.57 10.17
CA GLN A 507 9.06 -17.24 9.37
C GLN A 507 10.35 -17.45 10.17
N TRP A 508 10.73 -16.49 11.01
CA TRP A 508 11.89 -16.61 11.89
C TRP A 508 11.67 -17.70 12.94
N ASN A 509 10.49 -17.75 13.57
CA ASN A 509 10.18 -18.79 14.53
C ASN A 509 10.21 -20.18 13.88
N LEU A 510 9.60 -20.33 12.70
CA LEU A 510 9.65 -21.59 11.94
C LEU A 510 11.08 -21.98 11.56
N PHE A 511 11.92 -21.02 11.16
CA PHE A 511 13.33 -21.25 10.87
C PHE A 511 14.09 -21.74 12.11
N LEU A 512 13.87 -21.15 13.29
CA LEU A 512 14.50 -21.58 14.54
C LEU A 512 14.08 -23.01 14.93
N ASP A 513 12.79 -23.33 14.80
CA ASP A 513 12.28 -24.68 15.07
C ASP A 513 12.94 -25.71 14.15
N ARG A 514 13.08 -25.38 12.85
CA ARG A 514 13.78 -26.21 11.85
C ARG A 514 15.28 -26.32 12.13
N GLN A 515 15.92 -25.23 12.52
CA GLN A 515 17.34 -25.22 12.88
C GLN A 515 17.61 -26.10 14.11
N ALA A 516 16.68 -26.15 15.07
CA ALA A 516 16.82 -26.95 16.28
C ALA A 516 16.76 -28.47 16.03
N THR A 517 16.27 -28.92 14.88
CA THR A 517 16.22 -30.35 14.51
C THR A 517 17.45 -30.84 13.76
N LEU A 518 18.38 -29.94 13.41
CA LEU A 518 19.63 -30.30 12.75
C LEU A 518 20.52 -31.13 13.67
N GLY A 519 21.17 -32.15 13.11
CA GLY A 519 22.17 -32.98 13.76
C GLY A 519 23.52 -32.29 13.94
N GLU A 520 24.46 -32.98 14.60
CA GLU A 520 25.79 -32.43 14.92
C GLU A 520 26.72 -32.34 13.71
N ASP A 521 26.48 -33.11 12.63
CA ASP A 521 27.34 -33.22 11.45
C ASP A 521 26.50 -33.23 10.15
N GLU A 522 25.86 -32.10 9.81
CA GLU A 522 25.05 -31.99 8.59
C GLU A 522 25.89 -31.76 7.32
N ARG A 523 25.26 -31.95 6.16
CA ARG A 523 25.91 -31.70 4.86
C ARG A 523 26.19 -30.20 4.66
N GLU A 524 27.23 -29.87 3.90
CA GLU A 524 27.61 -28.48 3.56
C GLU A 524 26.45 -27.69 2.93
N ALA A 525 25.61 -28.34 2.14
CA ALA A 525 24.40 -27.75 1.55
C ALA A 525 23.43 -27.22 2.62
N VAL A 526 23.21 -27.97 3.70
CA VAL A 526 22.33 -27.56 4.82
C VAL A 526 22.88 -26.30 5.48
N TYR A 527 24.17 -26.28 5.81
CA TYR A 527 24.80 -25.10 6.42
C TYR A 527 24.83 -23.90 5.48
N THR A 528 24.99 -24.11 4.17
CA THR A 528 24.92 -23.04 3.16
C THR A 528 23.52 -22.45 3.07
N ALA A 529 22.48 -23.29 3.03
CA ALA A 529 21.09 -22.84 3.03
C ALA A 529 20.74 -22.08 4.32
N GLN A 530 21.16 -22.60 5.47
CA GLN A 530 21.00 -21.95 6.77
C GLN A 530 21.65 -20.56 6.81
N ALA A 531 22.91 -20.45 6.36
CA ALA A 531 23.63 -19.17 6.34
C ALA A 531 22.94 -18.15 5.42
N ASN A 532 22.46 -18.58 4.25
CA ASN A 532 21.72 -17.72 3.33
C ASN A 532 20.35 -17.30 3.90
N ALA A 533 19.66 -18.17 4.63
CA ALA A 533 18.41 -17.82 5.32
C ALA A 533 18.68 -16.71 6.36
N ILE A 534 19.68 -16.89 7.23
CA ILE A 534 20.08 -15.89 8.23
C ILE A 534 20.44 -14.56 7.58
N LEU A 535 21.25 -14.57 6.52
CA LEU A 535 21.64 -13.36 5.79
C LEU A 535 20.42 -12.60 5.24
N ASN A 536 19.42 -13.32 4.73
CA ASN A 536 18.20 -12.68 4.22
C ASN A 536 17.29 -12.15 5.34
N PHE A 537 17.22 -12.83 6.50
CA PHE A 537 16.53 -12.28 7.68
C PHE A 537 17.21 -11.00 8.20
N GLU A 538 18.54 -10.99 8.31
CA GLU A 538 19.29 -9.79 8.68
C GLU A 538 19.07 -8.65 7.68
N ARG A 539 19.12 -8.97 6.38
CA ARG A 539 18.83 -7.99 5.32
C ARG A 539 17.40 -7.45 5.41
N ALA A 540 16.42 -8.30 5.70
CA ALA A 540 15.03 -7.88 5.88
C ALA A 540 14.89 -6.88 7.04
N ARG A 541 15.51 -7.16 8.19
CA ARG A 541 15.51 -6.24 9.34
C ARG A 541 16.11 -4.88 9.00
N ASP A 542 17.23 -4.85 8.27
CA ASP A 542 17.85 -3.60 7.83
C ASP A 542 16.94 -2.79 6.89
N LEU A 543 16.22 -3.48 5.99
CA LEU A 543 15.28 -2.87 5.05
C LEU A 543 14.01 -2.37 5.73
N TYR A 544 13.49 -3.13 6.70
CA TYR A 544 12.38 -2.71 7.56
C TYR A 544 12.75 -1.42 8.30
N ASN A 545 13.96 -1.38 8.89
CA ASN A 545 14.48 -0.20 9.59
C ASN A 545 14.83 0.98 8.66
N GLN A 546 14.55 0.87 7.36
CA GLN A 546 14.64 1.93 6.35
C GLN A 546 13.27 2.21 5.71
N MET A 547 12.19 1.58 6.20
CA MET A 547 10.83 1.64 5.62
C MET A 547 10.79 1.21 4.14
N ARG A 548 11.70 0.31 3.72
CA ARG A 548 11.78 -0.23 2.36
C ARG A 548 10.94 -1.50 2.26
N TRP A 549 9.63 -1.33 2.35
CA TRP A 549 8.66 -2.41 2.56
C TRP A 549 8.69 -3.51 1.49
N LEU A 550 8.67 -3.16 0.20
CA LEU A 550 8.74 -4.13 -0.90
C LEU A 550 10.02 -4.97 -0.88
N GLU A 551 11.16 -4.33 -0.64
CA GLU A 551 12.44 -5.04 -0.60
C GLU A 551 12.58 -5.90 0.65
N CYS A 552 11.99 -5.46 1.77
CA CYS A 552 11.90 -6.24 3.00
C CYS A 552 11.06 -7.51 2.78
N TYR A 553 9.89 -7.39 2.14
CA TYR A 553 9.07 -8.53 1.74
C TYR A 553 9.85 -9.52 0.87
N ASP A 554 10.56 -9.04 -0.14
CA ASP A 554 11.39 -9.88 -1.01
C ASP A 554 12.50 -10.60 -0.24
N ALA A 555 13.12 -9.91 0.73
CA ALA A 555 14.15 -10.51 1.59
C ALA A 555 13.57 -11.57 2.51
N LEU A 556 12.41 -11.33 3.15
CA LEU A 556 11.72 -12.32 3.97
C LEU A 556 11.27 -13.53 3.14
N SER A 557 10.76 -13.31 1.93
CA SER A 557 10.38 -14.37 0.99
C SER A 557 11.59 -15.24 0.62
N ARG A 558 12.74 -14.62 0.33
CA ARG A 558 14.00 -15.34 0.10
C ARG A 558 14.48 -16.09 1.34
N ALA A 559 14.33 -15.51 2.53
CA ALA A 559 14.70 -16.17 3.78
C ALA A 559 13.85 -17.44 4.00
N ALA A 560 12.55 -17.37 3.77
CA ALA A 560 11.64 -18.51 3.81
C ALA A 560 12.05 -19.59 2.79
N ALA A 561 12.31 -19.22 1.53
CA ALA A 561 12.76 -20.16 0.51
C ALA A 561 14.10 -20.84 0.87
N TRP A 562 15.05 -20.12 1.45
CA TRP A 562 16.31 -20.71 1.95
C TRP A 562 16.10 -21.61 3.17
N SER A 563 15.14 -21.27 4.05
CA SER A 563 14.73 -22.14 5.16
C SER A 563 14.11 -23.45 4.64
N ASP A 564 13.32 -23.41 3.57
CA ASP A 564 12.78 -24.61 2.92
C ASP A 564 13.91 -25.44 2.27
N ARG A 565 14.83 -24.80 1.54
CA ARG A 565 16.03 -25.48 1.00
C ARG A 565 16.87 -26.14 2.08
N MET A 566 17.00 -25.53 3.26
CA MET A 566 17.69 -26.15 4.39
C MET A 566 17.03 -27.48 4.78
N MET A 567 15.69 -27.54 4.80
CA MET A 567 14.96 -28.76 5.10
C MET A 567 15.01 -29.79 3.98
N TYR A 568 14.96 -29.37 2.71
CA TYR A 568 15.15 -30.29 1.59
C TYR A 568 16.57 -30.88 1.58
N ALA A 569 17.60 -30.05 1.76
CA ALA A 569 18.98 -30.49 1.88
C ALA A 569 19.23 -31.35 3.13
N LEU A 570 18.37 -31.33 4.14
CA LEU A 570 18.48 -32.25 5.26
C LEU A 570 18.08 -33.68 4.85
N VAL A 571 17.05 -33.82 4.02
CA VAL A 571 16.41 -35.12 3.72
C VAL A 571 16.80 -35.72 2.37
N ASP A 572 17.26 -34.92 1.42
CA ASP A 572 17.50 -35.34 0.03
C ASP A 572 18.98 -35.20 -0.38
N ASP A 573 19.71 -36.31 -0.38
CA ASP A 573 21.12 -36.39 -0.78
C ASP A 573 21.37 -36.96 -2.18
N VAL A 574 20.32 -37.09 -2.99
CA VAL A 574 20.40 -37.72 -4.30
C VAL A 574 20.29 -36.66 -5.40
N PRO A 575 21.28 -36.52 -6.30
CA PRO A 575 21.17 -35.62 -7.44
C PRO A 575 20.01 -35.97 -8.38
N PRO A 576 19.42 -34.97 -9.05
CA PRO A 576 18.41 -35.20 -10.08
C PRO A 576 18.97 -36.04 -11.23
N VAL A 577 18.12 -36.76 -11.95
CA VAL A 577 18.55 -37.62 -13.06
C VAL A 577 18.24 -36.94 -14.40
N ILE A 578 19.28 -36.68 -15.18
CA ILE A 578 19.14 -36.28 -16.59
C ILE A 578 19.00 -37.57 -17.40
N GLU A 579 17.76 -37.93 -17.75
CA GLU A 579 17.46 -39.18 -18.45
C GLU A 579 17.86 -39.14 -19.92
N ASP A 580 17.52 -38.04 -20.58
CA ASP A 580 17.77 -37.83 -21.99
C ASP A 580 17.88 -36.33 -22.29
N TRP A 581 18.50 -36.00 -23.41
CA TRP A 581 18.64 -34.63 -23.85
C TRP A 581 19.01 -34.60 -25.33
N GLY A 582 18.75 -33.49 -26.00
CA GLY A 582 19.12 -33.36 -27.40
C GLY A 582 18.77 -32.03 -28.02
N THR A 583 18.81 -32.01 -29.34
CA THR A 583 18.45 -30.86 -30.17
C THR A 583 17.37 -31.23 -31.17
N VAL A 584 16.49 -30.27 -31.45
CA VAL A 584 15.50 -30.35 -32.53
C VAL A 584 15.68 -29.08 -33.35
N THR A 585 15.91 -29.23 -34.66
CA THR A 585 15.93 -28.09 -35.57
C THR A 585 14.55 -27.45 -35.61
N SER A 586 14.48 -26.15 -35.34
CA SER A 586 13.24 -25.37 -35.40
C SER A 586 12.66 -25.37 -36.82
N THR A 587 11.37 -25.05 -36.94
CA THR A 587 10.75 -24.72 -38.24
C THR A 587 11.34 -23.45 -38.86
N VAL A 588 12.04 -22.65 -38.06
CA VAL A 588 12.87 -21.51 -38.48
C VAL A 588 14.30 -22.01 -38.70
N PRO A 589 14.86 -21.92 -39.93
CA PRO A 589 16.19 -22.48 -40.25
C PRO A 589 17.38 -21.92 -39.46
N SER A 590 17.18 -20.81 -38.73
CA SER A 590 18.19 -20.14 -37.92
C SER A 590 18.08 -20.44 -36.43
N GLU A 591 17.25 -21.40 -36.01
CA GLU A 591 17.02 -21.72 -34.60
C GLU A 591 17.17 -23.22 -34.31
N ILE A 592 17.72 -23.53 -33.14
CA ILE A 592 17.82 -24.88 -32.59
C ILE A 592 17.12 -24.89 -31.22
N THR A 593 16.18 -25.80 -31.05
CA THR A 593 15.60 -26.09 -29.74
C THR A 593 16.48 -27.12 -29.05
N TYR A 594 17.05 -26.75 -27.91
CA TYR A 594 17.70 -27.67 -26.99
C TYR A 594 16.67 -28.15 -25.98
N TRP A 595 16.69 -29.43 -25.67
CA TRP A 595 15.78 -30.01 -24.68
C TRP A 595 16.48 -31.02 -23.78
N ALA A 596 15.95 -31.19 -22.57
CA ALA A 596 16.38 -32.18 -21.59
C ALA A 596 15.17 -32.77 -20.88
N LYS A 597 15.17 -34.09 -20.71
CA LYS A 597 14.26 -34.81 -19.81
C LYS A 597 15.00 -35.03 -18.50
N VAL A 598 14.51 -34.37 -17.45
CA VAL A 598 15.11 -34.39 -16.13
C VAL A 598 14.03 -34.78 -15.14
N GLU A 599 14.34 -35.72 -14.26
CA GLU A 599 13.45 -36.19 -13.21
C GLU A 599 14.14 -36.07 -11.85
N ASP A 600 13.36 -35.79 -10.81
CA ASP A 600 13.79 -35.86 -9.42
C ASP A 600 12.66 -36.44 -8.58
N ASP A 601 12.95 -37.51 -7.84
CA ASP A 601 11.96 -38.26 -7.07
C ASP A 601 11.83 -37.77 -5.61
N ASN A 602 12.70 -36.86 -5.17
CA ASN A 602 12.85 -36.49 -3.77
C ASN A 602 12.35 -35.06 -3.50
N SER A 603 13.20 -34.04 -3.72
CA SER A 603 12.88 -32.64 -3.39
C SER A 603 12.26 -31.85 -4.56
N GLY A 604 12.22 -32.45 -5.75
CA GLY A 604 11.80 -31.83 -6.99
C GLY A 604 12.89 -30.95 -7.60
N LEU A 605 12.71 -30.58 -8.87
CA LEU A 605 13.67 -29.76 -9.60
C LEU A 605 13.55 -28.27 -9.25
N GLU A 606 14.68 -27.64 -8.94
CA GLU A 606 14.81 -26.19 -8.80
C GLU A 606 14.95 -25.54 -10.18
N ASN A 607 15.94 -25.98 -10.96
CA ASN A 607 16.17 -25.47 -12.30
C ASN A 607 16.90 -26.49 -13.20
N VAL A 608 16.74 -26.27 -14.51
CA VAL A 608 17.52 -26.95 -15.55
C VAL A 608 18.07 -25.90 -16.49
N THR A 609 19.38 -25.95 -16.72
CA THR A 609 20.11 -24.95 -17.49
C THR A 609 20.98 -25.62 -18.56
N LEU A 610 21.11 -24.98 -19.71
CA LEU A 610 22.05 -25.32 -20.76
C LEU A 610 23.24 -24.38 -20.63
N HIS A 611 24.42 -24.96 -20.49
CA HIS A 611 25.68 -24.25 -20.45
C HIS A 611 26.37 -24.43 -21.80
N VAL A 612 26.82 -23.32 -22.39
CA VAL A 612 27.48 -23.26 -23.70
C VAL A 612 28.80 -22.54 -23.56
N LEU A 613 29.89 -23.20 -23.89
CA LEU A 613 31.25 -22.67 -23.80
C LEU A 613 31.87 -22.64 -25.21
N VAL A 614 32.17 -21.44 -25.70
CA VAL A 614 32.80 -21.23 -27.01
C VAL A 614 34.31 -20.98 -26.81
N ASP A 615 35.13 -21.75 -27.53
CA ASP A 615 36.61 -21.70 -27.51
C ASP A 615 37.26 -21.71 -26.13
N ASN A 616 36.61 -22.34 -25.15
CA ASN A 616 37.05 -22.34 -23.75
C ASN A 616 37.26 -20.94 -23.14
N GLN A 617 36.58 -19.90 -23.66
CA GLN A 617 36.76 -18.54 -23.17
C GLN A 617 35.63 -18.06 -22.26
N THR A 618 34.37 -18.13 -22.72
CA THR A 618 33.23 -17.58 -21.99
C THR A 618 32.07 -18.56 -22.00
N GLU A 619 31.62 -18.91 -20.81
CA GLU A 619 30.45 -19.73 -20.56
C GLU A 619 29.19 -18.87 -20.62
N GLN A 620 28.23 -19.29 -21.42
CA GLN A 620 26.89 -18.73 -21.51
C GLN A 620 25.91 -19.73 -20.91
N ILE A 621 25.02 -19.25 -20.03
CA ILE A 621 24.06 -20.08 -19.29
C ILE A 621 22.65 -19.69 -19.71
N TYR A 622 21.86 -20.67 -20.12
CA TYR A 622 20.48 -20.49 -20.57
C TYR A 622 19.53 -21.31 -19.71
N SER A 623 18.53 -20.67 -19.12
CA SER A 623 17.47 -21.36 -18.40
C SER A 623 16.52 -22.06 -19.36
N LEU A 624 16.22 -23.33 -19.11
CA LEU A 624 15.22 -24.08 -19.86
C LEU A 624 13.84 -23.85 -19.25
N SER A 625 12.82 -23.87 -20.09
CA SER A 625 11.41 -23.80 -19.70
C SER A 625 10.79 -25.19 -19.74
N TYR A 626 10.03 -25.57 -18.72
CA TYR A 626 9.35 -26.85 -18.66
C TYR A 626 8.05 -26.84 -19.49
N SER A 627 7.94 -27.75 -20.45
CA SER A 627 6.74 -27.92 -21.28
C SER A 627 6.59 -29.38 -21.74
N GLY A 628 5.40 -29.96 -21.57
CA GLY A 628 5.06 -31.26 -22.17
C GLY A 628 6.05 -32.38 -21.84
N GLU A 629 6.46 -32.47 -20.57
CA GLU A 629 7.43 -33.45 -20.00
C GLU A 629 8.91 -33.14 -20.25
N ASN A 630 9.27 -32.10 -21.00
CA ASN A 630 10.66 -31.73 -21.26
C ASN A 630 10.98 -30.29 -20.85
N TRP A 631 12.21 -30.07 -20.41
CA TRP A 631 12.81 -28.75 -20.28
C TRP A 631 13.36 -28.35 -21.64
N SER A 632 13.11 -27.12 -22.11
CA SER A 632 13.62 -26.68 -23.41
C SER A 632 13.99 -25.19 -23.49
N VAL A 633 14.91 -24.86 -24.39
CA VAL A 633 15.27 -23.48 -24.75
C VAL A 633 15.52 -23.40 -26.25
N VAL A 634 15.11 -22.29 -26.89
CA VAL A 634 15.36 -22.04 -28.31
C VAL A 634 16.48 -21.03 -28.43
N LEU A 635 17.55 -21.40 -29.12
CA LEU A 635 18.69 -20.54 -29.38
C LEU A 635 18.88 -20.36 -30.89
N ALA A 636 19.45 -19.24 -31.31
CA ALA A 636 19.92 -19.09 -32.68
C ALA A 636 21.02 -20.13 -32.97
N VAL A 637 21.08 -20.62 -34.21
CA VAL A 637 22.16 -21.50 -34.68
C VAL A 637 23.49 -20.74 -34.50
N PRO A 638 24.45 -21.24 -33.69
CA PRO A 638 25.77 -20.63 -33.58
C PRO A 638 26.50 -20.68 -34.94
N ASP A 639 27.27 -19.65 -35.29
CA ASP A 639 28.23 -19.73 -36.40
C ASP A 639 29.32 -20.76 -35.99
N PHE A 640 29.31 -21.94 -36.61
CA PHE A 640 30.12 -23.10 -36.21
C PHE A 640 31.59 -23.07 -36.69
N ASP A 641 32.23 -21.91 -36.71
CA ASP A 641 33.69 -21.82 -36.96
C ASP A 641 34.54 -22.04 -35.68
N ASP A 642 33.91 -22.01 -34.50
CA ASP A 642 34.54 -22.10 -33.17
C ASP A 642 34.31 -23.47 -32.48
N ASN A 643 35.14 -23.84 -31.51
CA ASN A 643 34.91 -25.03 -30.67
C ASN A 643 33.78 -24.76 -29.68
N VAL A 644 32.68 -25.50 -29.78
CA VAL A 644 31.54 -25.33 -28.85
C VAL A 644 31.42 -26.55 -27.94
N THR A 645 31.49 -26.33 -26.63
CA THR A 645 31.16 -27.35 -25.62
C THR A 645 29.83 -27.01 -24.97
N MET A 646 28.89 -27.96 -24.97
CA MET A 646 27.56 -27.78 -24.38
C MET A 646 27.28 -28.87 -23.37
N TRP A 647 26.60 -28.54 -22.27
CA TRP A 647 26.13 -29.51 -21.29
C TRP A 647 24.89 -29.00 -20.54
N ILE A 648 24.11 -29.94 -20.01
CA ILE A 648 22.95 -29.68 -19.17
C ILE A 648 23.38 -29.75 -17.71
N VAL A 649 22.95 -28.76 -16.93
CA VAL A 649 23.05 -28.76 -15.47
C VAL A 649 21.63 -28.75 -14.91
N ALA A 650 21.31 -29.78 -14.13
CA ALA A 650 20.06 -29.89 -13.38
C ALA A 650 20.36 -29.74 -11.88
N ARG A 651 19.52 -28.96 -11.18
CA ARG A 651 19.56 -28.80 -9.73
C ARG A 651 18.20 -29.10 -9.13
N ASP A 652 18.22 -29.74 -7.97
CA ASP A 652 17.03 -29.99 -7.15
C ASP A 652 16.93 -28.98 -6.00
N TRP A 653 15.83 -29.02 -5.25
CA TRP A 653 15.65 -28.19 -4.06
C TRP A 653 16.50 -28.63 -2.86
N GLY A 654 16.99 -29.87 -2.87
CA GLY A 654 18.00 -30.43 -1.95
C GLY A 654 19.42 -29.88 -2.17
N MET A 655 19.59 -29.01 -3.16
CA MET A 655 20.86 -28.40 -3.59
C MET A 655 21.88 -29.40 -4.14
N ASN A 656 21.43 -30.56 -4.60
CA ASN A 656 22.26 -31.49 -5.34
C ASN A 656 22.28 -31.09 -6.83
N GLN A 657 23.30 -31.53 -7.54
CA GLN A 657 23.51 -31.17 -8.94
C GLN A 657 23.86 -32.39 -9.79
N ALA A 658 23.20 -32.51 -10.93
CA ALA A 658 23.60 -33.41 -12.00
C ALA A 658 24.09 -32.63 -13.22
N ILE A 659 25.18 -33.13 -13.79
CA ILE A 659 25.75 -32.63 -15.04
C ILE A 659 25.65 -33.75 -16.06
N GLY A 660 24.98 -33.48 -17.17
CA GLY A 660 24.72 -34.46 -18.22
C GLY A 660 24.87 -33.85 -19.61
N GLY A 661 25.00 -34.71 -20.62
CA GLY A 661 24.92 -34.26 -22.00
C GLY A 661 26.06 -33.38 -22.50
N VAL A 662 27.30 -33.69 -22.13
CA VAL A 662 28.47 -32.99 -22.66
C VAL A 662 28.66 -33.31 -24.15
N VAL A 663 28.49 -32.33 -25.04
CA VAL A 663 28.87 -32.42 -26.45
C VAL A 663 29.95 -31.39 -26.77
N VAL A 664 31.04 -31.88 -27.35
CA VAL A 664 32.11 -31.05 -27.91
C VAL A 664 31.95 -31.06 -29.43
N VAL A 665 31.54 -29.93 -30.00
CA VAL A 665 31.56 -29.68 -31.44
C VAL A 665 32.92 -29.07 -31.76
N VAL A 666 33.82 -29.90 -32.31
CA VAL A 666 35.11 -29.44 -32.85
C VAL A 666 34.89 -29.09 -34.33
N PRO A 667 35.29 -27.90 -34.81
CA PRO A 667 35.30 -27.62 -36.24
C PRO A 667 36.10 -28.72 -36.92
N VAL A 668 35.47 -29.41 -37.87
CA VAL A 668 36.21 -30.25 -38.80
C VAL A 668 37.12 -29.28 -39.54
N GLU A 669 38.44 -29.30 -39.27
CA GLU A 669 39.41 -28.67 -40.16
C GLU A 669 38.99 -29.13 -41.56
N GLU A 670 38.55 -28.19 -42.41
CA GLU A 670 38.45 -28.47 -43.83
C GLU A 670 39.81 -29.03 -44.21
N SER A 671 39.86 -30.37 -44.37
CA SER A 671 41.05 -31.00 -44.86
C SER A 671 41.25 -30.34 -46.20
N THR A 672 42.24 -29.45 -46.28
CA THR A 672 42.75 -28.96 -47.54
C THR A 672 42.89 -30.20 -48.40
N SER A 673 42.13 -30.23 -49.50
CA SER A 673 42.14 -31.20 -50.57
C SER A 673 43.33 -32.14 -50.49
N PRO A 674 43.16 -33.49 -50.52
CA PRO A 674 44.30 -34.36 -50.76
C PRO A 674 44.82 -34.01 -52.15
N THR A 675 45.79 -33.10 -52.16
CA THR A 675 46.67 -32.83 -53.29
C THR A 675 47.16 -34.20 -53.71
N THR A 676 46.79 -34.59 -54.94
CA THR A 676 47.48 -35.36 -55.98
C THR A 676 48.45 -36.52 -55.64
N ASP A 677 48.96 -36.65 -54.42
CA ASP A 677 49.94 -37.64 -53.99
C ASP A 677 49.30 -38.99 -53.63
N PHE A 678 48.07 -39.04 -53.12
CA PHE A 678 47.41 -40.32 -52.81
C PHE A 678 46.98 -41.08 -54.08
N LEU A 679 46.59 -40.37 -55.15
CA LEU A 679 46.33 -40.98 -56.46
C LEU A 679 47.61 -41.43 -57.17
N LEU A 680 48.77 -40.83 -56.87
CA LEU A 680 50.07 -41.27 -57.37
C LEU A 680 50.52 -42.57 -56.67
N TYR A 681 50.32 -42.70 -55.36
CA TYR A 681 50.64 -43.93 -54.63
C TYR A 681 49.69 -45.09 -54.96
N ALA A 682 48.40 -44.82 -55.15
CA ALA A 682 47.42 -45.83 -55.55
C ALA A 682 47.66 -46.36 -56.98
N SER A 683 48.12 -45.50 -57.91
CA SER A 683 48.45 -45.89 -59.30
C SER A 683 49.78 -46.66 -59.42
N ILE A 684 50.77 -46.37 -58.57
CA ILE A 684 52.02 -47.15 -58.50
C ILE A 684 51.77 -48.56 -57.94
N LEU A 685 50.89 -48.70 -56.93
CA LEU A 685 50.54 -50.00 -56.34
C LEU A 685 49.65 -50.87 -57.25
N THR A 686 48.72 -50.28 -58.00
CA THR A 686 47.93 -51.03 -59.00
C THR A 686 48.75 -51.42 -60.24
N ALA A 687 49.73 -50.62 -60.65
CA ALA A 687 50.65 -50.98 -61.73
C ALA A 687 51.57 -52.17 -61.34
N PHE A 688 52.04 -52.24 -60.09
CA PHE A 688 52.83 -53.36 -59.59
C PHE A 688 52.00 -54.65 -59.43
N ALA A 689 50.75 -54.55 -58.97
CA ALA A 689 49.84 -55.70 -58.88
C ALA A 689 49.46 -56.25 -60.26
N ALA A 690 49.20 -55.39 -61.25
CA ALA A 690 48.88 -55.80 -62.61
C ALA A 690 50.09 -56.43 -63.34
N ALA A 691 51.30 -55.89 -63.16
CA ALA A 691 52.52 -56.47 -63.72
C ALA A 691 52.83 -57.86 -63.13
N THR A 692 52.58 -58.05 -61.83
CA THR A 692 52.79 -59.34 -61.14
C THR A 692 51.78 -60.40 -61.61
N VAL A 693 50.52 -60.02 -61.86
CA VAL A 693 49.49 -60.93 -62.41
C VAL A 693 49.77 -61.29 -63.87
N VAL A 694 50.27 -60.36 -64.69
CA VAL A 694 50.66 -60.66 -66.08
C VAL A 694 51.90 -61.57 -66.13
N ILE A 695 52.90 -61.35 -65.28
CA ILE A 695 54.08 -62.22 -65.18
C ILE A 695 53.68 -63.63 -64.68
N LEU A 696 52.81 -63.72 -63.68
CA LEU A 696 52.31 -65.02 -63.18
C LEU A 696 51.45 -65.76 -64.20
N LEU A 697 50.65 -65.05 -65.02
CA LEU A 697 49.85 -65.66 -66.09
C LEU A 697 50.71 -66.08 -67.30
N VAL A 698 51.77 -65.35 -67.64
CA VAL A 698 52.71 -65.73 -68.71
C VAL A 698 53.60 -66.90 -68.29
N VAL A 699 53.99 -66.99 -67.01
CA VAL A 699 54.76 -68.14 -66.47
C VAL A 699 53.88 -69.38 -66.34
N ARG A 700 52.58 -69.26 -66.00
CA ARG A 700 51.64 -70.40 -65.98
C ARG A 700 51.30 -70.93 -67.38
N ARG A 701 51.34 -70.09 -68.42
CA ARG A 701 51.04 -70.49 -69.81
C ARG A 701 52.25 -71.06 -70.57
N ARG A 702 53.45 -71.03 -69.99
CA ARG A 702 54.66 -71.68 -70.53
C ARG A 702 54.98 -73.04 -69.90
N ASN A 703 54.27 -73.43 -68.84
CA ASN A 703 54.44 -74.71 -68.14
C ASN A 703 53.16 -75.57 -68.13
N ALA A 704 52.32 -75.41 -69.15
CA ALA A 704 51.20 -76.30 -69.48
C ALA A 704 51.34 -76.77 -70.93
#